data_AF-A0A316BGG8-F1
#
_entry.id   AF-A0A316BGG8-F1
#
_cell.length_a   1.000
_cell.length_b   1.000
_cell.length_c   1.000
_cell.angle_alpha   90.00
_cell.angle_beta   90.00
_cell.angle_gamma   90.00
#
_symmetry.space_group_name_H-M   'P 1'
#
loop_
_entity.id
_entity.type
_entity.pdbx_description
1 polymer ?
#
loop_
_entity_poly.entity_id
_entity_poly.type
_entity_poly.pdbx_seq_one_letter_code
_entity_poly.pdbx_strand_id
1 'polypeptide(L)'
;MIFMKNLKKIIPFAAIAFFGCSASNTSEPDSDVNRSEIDGDYSSSSKGDKDSKSSADSRYSSSVKGGSENSSSSSGKSSSSNGSSSSAAPRSSAQAGVSTDKYLNPDIKYGSMTDPRDGQVYKTVRIGIQNWMAQNLNYDNPKDSTTRDSHFECGRMYTWRGANFGAVADCNENDAMNPQGICPDGWHIPTPSDWGMLFNYAKDRGITNLATAFRSKVEGSWPDDTGTDDFGFSIVFGGYGSYNGYTYVTTNNQGQHETGLWTSEHGGFFSSRYALTISIEPGRMGMYWFFDDIGNFVRCLENYDIDSLAQHTPDAGSKYDSKAHTLTDLRDNEVYKTTQIGDRVWMAENLRYVSKGGFADADVHSKCRTKDSCFVGRYYTWAAAMDTAYSLYKYKTKAPHRGICPSGWHIPTDAEYDTLFKYVGGIENAGTVLKDSVTWRGGKNTDRYGFNMKAYDSYTDCEFRSVGYDANLWTADNRDSVGNVVYFSSSKTAAIHSYARKQAYLQVRCLMDEPVDPIEFNDFGTFTDTRDKQVYRTTKIGEDTWMADNLNYKPHANEASYFGSVCPNDVDSNCEIYGLLYEWDVATLKGTEQGICPDGWHVSTKDDWNALIQTVNDAFTIGEKLKASNLWKDIYFPKNPYGFSALPAGYSYGNSYDDVGTSAQFWLAEEVNDTVGAYYEIVYNNKSIAKYTSGKKYKRSVRCVKNR
;
A
#
# COMPACT_ATOMS: atom_id res chain seq x y z
N MET A 1 -36.26 -71.01 -6.94
CA MET A 1 -35.88 -71.28 -5.55
C MET A 1 -35.42 -69.96 -4.95
N ILE A 2 -36.27 -69.24 -4.21
CA ILE A 2 -36.55 -69.42 -2.75
C ILE A 2 -35.32 -68.94 -1.95
N PHE A 3 -35.35 -68.01 -1.00
CA PHE A 3 -36.41 -67.24 -0.34
C PHE A 3 -35.75 -66.08 0.45
N MET A 4 -36.51 -64.99 0.68
CA MET A 4 -36.30 -64.03 1.76
C MET A 4 -36.23 -64.71 3.15
N LYS A 5 -35.53 -64.10 4.12
CA LYS A 5 -36.10 -63.80 5.45
C LYS A 5 -35.23 -62.86 6.28
N ASN A 6 -35.86 -61.75 6.67
CA ASN A 6 -35.56 -60.83 7.77
C ASN A 6 -35.03 -61.49 9.04
N LEU A 7 -34.24 -60.77 9.85
CA LEU A 7 -34.74 -60.20 11.11
C LEU A 7 -33.70 -59.28 11.82
N LYS A 8 -34.12 -58.02 11.97
CA LYS A 8 -33.98 -57.14 13.15
C LYS A 8 -32.91 -57.53 14.18
N LYS A 9 -31.87 -56.70 14.29
CA LYS A 9 -31.38 -56.25 15.61
C LYS A 9 -31.57 -54.74 15.70
N ILE A 10 -32.72 -54.40 16.30
CA ILE A 10 -32.90 -53.15 17.02
C ILE A 10 -31.85 -53.16 18.13
N ILE A 11 -30.81 -52.36 17.98
CA ILE A 11 -29.96 -51.97 19.11
C ILE A 11 -30.72 -50.81 19.75
N PRO A 12 -31.01 -50.85 21.06
CA PRO A 12 -31.69 -49.74 21.71
C PRO A 12 -30.83 -48.50 21.55
N PHE A 13 -31.47 -47.35 21.33
CA PHE A 13 -30.87 -46.04 21.53
C PHE A 13 -30.25 -46.01 22.93
N ALA A 14 -28.96 -46.36 23.04
CA ALA A 14 -28.12 -45.84 24.09
C ALA A 14 -27.98 -44.36 23.72
N ALA A 15 -28.44 -43.48 24.61
CA ALA A 15 -28.11 -42.07 24.54
C ALA A 15 -26.58 -41.96 24.47
N ILE A 16 -26.03 -41.76 23.27
CA ILE A 16 -24.67 -41.29 23.11
C ILE A 16 -24.71 -39.88 23.66
N ALA A 17 -24.22 -39.72 24.88
CA ALA A 17 -24.02 -38.41 25.47
C ALA A 17 -22.93 -37.71 24.64
N PHE A 18 -23.35 -36.81 23.76
CA PHE A 18 -22.44 -35.86 23.15
C PHE A 18 -21.80 -35.05 24.29
N PHE A 19 -20.49 -35.16 24.44
CA PHE A 19 -19.69 -34.38 25.39
C PHE A 19 -19.36 -32.96 24.90
N GLY A 20 -19.80 -32.61 23.69
CA GLY A 20 -19.81 -31.22 23.25
C GLY A 20 -20.76 -30.46 24.13
N CYS A 21 -20.29 -29.35 24.68
CA CYS A 21 -21.12 -28.24 25.13
C CYS A 21 -22.42 -28.78 25.78
N SER A 22 -22.35 -29.50 26.91
CA SER A 22 -23.46 -30.33 27.40
C SER A 22 -24.38 -29.57 28.36
N ALA A 23 -25.68 -29.49 28.07
CA ALA A 23 -26.69 -28.91 28.94
C ALA A 23 -27.19 -29.90 30.01
N SER A 24 -27.38 -29.43 31.25
CA SER A 24 -28.19 -30.14 32.26
C SER A 24 -29.69 -29.77 32.15
N ASN A 25 -30.53 -30.77 31.89
CA ASN A 25 -31.99 -30.89 32.14
C ASN A 25 -33.00 -29.91 31.48
N THR A 26 -33.64 -30.40 30.40
CA THR A 26 -35.09 -30.47 30.06
C THR A 26 -36.06 -29.29 30.25
N SER A 27 -36.75 -28.91 29.15
CA SER A 27 -38.20 -29.10 28.97
C SER A 27 -38.63 -28.77 27.52
N GLU A 28 -39.23 -29.72 26.80
CA GLU A 28 -39.91 -29.52 25.50
C GLU A 28 -41.17 -28.66 25.66
N PRO A 29 -41.53 -27.79 24.69
CA PRO A 29 -42.90 -27.34 24.52
C PRO A 29 -43.54 -27.87 23.23
N ASP A 30 -44.83 -28.14 23.39
CA ASP A 30 -45.78 -28.79 22.49
C ASP A 30 -45.81 -28.29 21.03
N SER A 31 -46.09 -29.26 20.16
CA SER A 31 -46.68 -29.06 18.84
C SER A 31 -48.06 -28.40 18.94
N ASP A 32 -48.26 -27.24 18.33
CA ASP A 32 -49.38 -27.00 17.41
C ASP A 32 -49.40 -25.60 16.80
N VAL A 33 -50.11 -25.52 15.67
CA VAL A 33 -50.66 -24.34 14.96
C VAL A 33 -49.93 -23.86 13.71
N ASN A 34 -50.28 -24.53 12.61
CA ASN A 34 -50.79 -24.03 11.32
C ASN A 34 -50.13 -22.82 10.62
N ARG A 35 -49.37 -23.19 9.58
CA ARG A 35 -49.45 -22.74 8.17
C ARG A 35 -50.66 -21.85 7.80
N SER A 36 -50.37 -20.69 7.23
CA SER A 36 -51.12 -20.14 6.09
C SER A 36 -50.18 -19.40 5.15
N GLU A 37 -50.18 -19.87 3.90
CA GLU A 37 -49.51 -19.35 2.71
C GLU A 37 -49.87 -17.89 2.41
N ILE A 38 -49.01 -17.17 1.68
CA ILE A 38 -49.37 -16.49 0.43
C ILE A 38 -48.09 -16.17 -0.34
N ASP A 39 -48.08 -16.64 -1.58
CA ASP A 39 -47.12 -16.47 -2.68
C ASP A 39 -46.95 -15.02 -3.16
N GLY A 40 -45.87 -14.79 -3.90
CA GLY A 40 -46.04 -14.27 -5.27
C GLY A 40 -45.41 -12.91 -5.61
N ASP A 41 -44.14 -12.97 -6.01
CA ASP A 41 -43.48 -12.29 -7.14
C ASP A 41 -43.87 -10.88 -7.64
N TYR A 42 -42.81 -10.05 -7.67
CA TYR A 42 -42.32 -9.19 -8.75
C TYR A 42 -43.25 -8.81 -9.93
N SER A 43 -43.40 -7.52 -10.20
CA SER A 43 -42.74 -6.88 -11.37
C SER A 43 -43.00 -5.37 -11.52
N SER A 44 -42.04 -4.77 -12.24
CA SER A 44 -41.83 -3.42 -12.78
C SER A 44 -43.03 -2.54 -13.18
N SER A 45 -42.84 -1.22 -13.08
CA SER A 45 -42.86 -0.33 -14.26
C SER A 45 -42.37 1.09 -13.93
N SER A 46 -41.89 1.74 -14.98
CA SER A 46 -41.20 3.03 -15.06
C SER A 46 -42.10 4.19 -15.50
N LYS A 47 -41.51 5.41 -15.50
CA LYS A 47 -41.96 6.77 -15.93
C LYS A 47 -42.34 7.66 -14.74
N GLY A 48 -41.92 8.91 -14.63
CA GLY A 48 -41.24 9.87 -15.51
C GLY A 48 -41.68 11.29 -15.11
N ASP A 49 -40.82 12.30 -15.35
CA ASP A 49 -41.05 13.76 -15.27
C ASP A 49 -41.17 14.41 -13.87
N LYS A 50 -40.78 15.66 -13.58
CA LYS A 50 -39.89 16.70 -14.16
C LYS A 50 -39.84 17.86 -13.13
N ASP A 51 -38.76 18.65 -13.18
CA ASP A 51 -38.63 20.08 -12.83
C ASP A 51 -38.96 20.58 -11.41
N SER A 52 -37.96 21.18 -10.73
CA SER A 52 -37.84 22.66 -10.58
C SER A 52 -36.94 23.13 -9.42
N LYS A 53 -35.85 23.77 -9.82
CA LYS A 53 -35.14 24.97 -9.29
C LYS A 53 -35.36 25.54 -7.86
N SER A 54 -34.23 26.12 -7.43
CA SER A 54 -34.02 27.38 -6.68
C SER A 54 -33.73 27.18 -5.18
N SER A 55 -32.48 27.42 -4.76
CA SER A 55 -31.93 28.71 -4.23
C SER A 55 -32.29 28.88 -2.76
N ALA A 56 -31.51 29.46 -1.88
CA ALA A 56 -30.14 29.91 -1.77
C ALA A 56 -30.00 30.28 -0.29
N ASP A 57 -28.77 30.56 0.13
CA ASP A 57 -28.43 31.32 1.33
C ASP A 57 -28.66 30.68 2.71
N SER A 58 -27.86 30.95 3.73
CA SER A 58 -26.49 31.49 3.86
C SER A 58 -26.23 31.62 5.37
N ARG A 59 -24.94 31.78 5.73
CA ARG A 59 -24.43 32.47 6.94
C ARG A 59 -24.62 31.71 8.26
N TYR A 60 -23.56 31.22 8.92
CA TYR A 60 -22.38 31.91 9.46
C TYR A 60 -22.75 33.09 10.38
N SER A 61 -22.68 32.88 11.70
CA SER A 61 -21.82 33.69 12.58
C SER A 61 -21.96 33.30 14.05
N SER A 62 -20.78 33.07 14.63
CA SER A 62 -20.32 33.24 16.01
C SER A 62 -21.21 33.93 17.05
N SER A 63 -21.07 33.50 18.32
CA SER A 63 -20.42 34.32 19.35
C SER A 63 -20.24 33.60 20.68
N VAL A 64 -19.18 34.02 21.37
CA VAL A 64 -18.51 33.47 22.55
C VAL A 64 -19.02 34.14 23.84
N LYS A 65 -18.86 33.44 24.98
CA LYS A 65 -18.64 33.86 26.40
C LYS A 65 -19.62 33.10 27.31
N GLY A 66 -19.27 32.54 28.47
CA GLY A 66 -18.10 32.65 29.35
C GLY A 66 -18.60 32.67 30.81
N GLY A 67 -17.89 32.02 31.74
CA GLY A 67 -18.09 32.08 33.21
C GLY A 67 -18.89 30.89 33.79
N SER A 68 -18.28 29.92 34.48
CA SER A 68 -17.63 29.91 35.82
C SER A 68 -18.58 29.48 36.95
N GLU A 69 -18.26 28.31 37.51
CA GLU A 69 -18.32 27.88 38.92
C GLU A 69 -19.42 28.44 39.85
N ASN A 70 -20.21 27.54 40.46
CA ASN A 70 -20.08 27.33 41.91
C ASN A 70 -20.79 26.07 42.44
N SER A 71 -20.12 25.48 43.42
CA SER A 71 -20.49 24.39 44.31
C SER A 71 -21.48 24.77 45.42
N SER A 72 -22.28 23.81 45.92
CA SER A 72 -22.63 23.60 47.35
C SER A 72 -23.71 22.51 47.45
N SER A 73 -23.40 21.30 47.92
CA SER A 73 -23.49 20.83 49.33
C SER A 73 -24.88 20.97 49.99
N SER A 74 -25.50 19.87 50.40
CA SER A 74 -25.60 19.46 51.82
C SER A 74 -26.66 18.38 52.05
N SER A 75 -26.33 17.58 53.05
CA SER A 75 -26.96 16.38 53.62
C SER A 75 -28.21 16.65 54.48
N GLY A 76 -29.10 15.66 54.55
CA GLY A 76 -30.10 15.54 55.62
C GLY A 76 -30.51 14.07 55.85
N LYS A 77 -30.25 13.56 57.06
CA LYS A 77 -30.67 12.24 57.58
C LYS A 77 -31.89 12.39 58.52
N SER A 78 -32.61 11.27 58.67
CA SER A 78 -33.52 10.80 59.77
C SER A 78 -35.02 10.82 59.40
N SER A 79 -35.91 9.88 59.76
CA SER A 79 -35.87 8.56 60.44
C SER A 79 -37.31 8.00 60.64
N SER A 80 -37.52 6.67 60.57
CA SER A 80 -38.59 5.82 61.18
C SER A 80 -40.09 6.06 60.82
N SER A 81 -41.02 5.09 60.77
CA SER A 81 -41.11 3.76 61.42
C SER A 81 -42.09 2.75 60.76
N ASN A 82 -41.71 1.45 60.84
CA ASN A 82 -42.45 0.18 61.05
C ASN A 82 -43.77 -0.22 60.33
N GLY A 83 -43.71 -1.40 59.70
CA GLY A 83 -44.83 -2.31 59.43
C GLY A 83 -44.34 -3.67 58.89
N SER A 84 -44.68 -4.76 59.57
CA SER A 84 -43.99 -6.07 59.58
C SER A 84 -44.17 -7.01 58.37
N SER A 85 -43.06 -7.68 58.05
CA SER A 85 -42.82 -9.10 57.68
C SER A 85 -43.79 -9.89 56.76
N SER A 86 -43.24 -10.38 55.65
CA SER A 86 -43.31 -11.80 55.29
C SER A 86 -41.95 -12.26 54.75
N SER A 87 -41.42 -13.31 55.38
CA SER A 87 -40.12 -13.92 55.13
C SER A 87 -40.16 -14.85 53.91
N ALA A 88 -39.23 -14.67 52.98
CA ALA A 88 -38.82 -15.70 52.03
C ALA A 88 -37.29 -15.84 52.08
N ALA A 89 -36.85 -17.08 52.27
CA ALA A 89 -35.45 -17.52 52.34
C ALA A 89 -34.63 -17.10 51.10
N PRO A 90 -33.30 -16.93 51.21
CA PRO A 90 -32.48 -16.56 50.07
C PRO A 90 -32.56 -17.66 49.00
N ARG A 91 -33.02 -17.29 47.80
CA ARG A 91 -32.81 -18.12 46.61
C ARG A 91 -31.31 -18.24 46.41
N SER A 92 -30.82 -19.47 46.39
CA SER A 92 -29.43 -19.80 46.11
C SER A 92 -29.01 -19.14 44.81
N SER A 93 -27.92 -18.39 44.89
CA SER A 93 -27.11 -17.95 43.76
C SER A 93 -26.97 -19.06 42.71
N ALA A 94 -27.52 -18.85 41.53
CA ALA A 94 -27.09 -19.57 40.34
C ALA A 94 -25.59 -19.27 40.17
N GLN A 95 -24.75 -20.30 40.22
CA GLN A 95 -23.33 -20.15 39.93
C GLN A 95 -23.18 -19.59 38.52
N ALA A 96 -22.51 -18.44 38.39
CA ALA A 96 -21.97 -17.98 37.13
C ALA A 96 -21.17 -19.13 36.50
N GLY A 97 -21.48 -19.46 35.23
CA GLY A 97 -20.92 -20.62 34.55
C GLY A 97 -19.39 -20.59 34.60
N VAL A 98 -18.77 -21.71 34.97
CA VAL A 98 -17.31 -21.84 34.96
C VAL A 98 -16.91 -22.41 33.60
N SER A 99 -15.92 -21.80 32.94
CA SER A 99 -15.36 -22.38 31.70
C SER A 99 -14.75 -23.76 31.99
N THR A 100 -15.16 -24.78 31.25
CA THR A 100 -14.78 -26.18 31.50
C THR A 100 -13.53 -26.61 30.73
N ASP A 101 -12.65 -27.38 31.37
CA ASP A 101 -11.45 -27.98 30.74
C ASP A 101 -11.76 -29.26 29.97
N LYS A 102 -13.01 -29.75 30.01
CA LYS A 102 -13.42 -31.07 29.49
C LYS A 102 -13.10 -31.30 28.01
N TYR A 103 -13.08 -30.24 27.20
CA TYR A 103 -12.88 -30.31 25.76
C TYR A 103 -11.44 -29.99 25.32
N LEU A 104 -10.52 -29.78 26.26
CA LEU A 104 -9.14 -29.48 25.94
C LEU A 104 -8.38 -30.75 25.55
N ASN A 105 -7.40 -30.61 24.66
CA ASN A 105 -6.59 -31.74 24.22
C ASN A 105 -5.69 -32.23 25.38
N PRO A 106 -5.89 -33.46 25.89
CA PRO A 106 -5.13 -33.97 27.04
C PRO A 106 -3.64 -34.17 26.74
N ASP A 107 -3.25 -34.22 25.46
CA ASP A 107 -1.88 -34.41 25.01
C ASP A 107 -1.08 -33.09 24.97
N ILE A 108 -1.75 -31.94 25.15
CA ILE A 108 -1.13 -30.61 25.12
C ILE A 108 -0.92 -30.10 26.55
N LYS A 109 0.27 -29.55 26.81
CA LYS A 109 0.56 -28.86 28.06
C LYS A 109 0.12 -27.40 27.96
N TYR A 110 -0.89 -27.05 28.75
CA TYR A 110 -1.43 -25.69 28.83
C TYR A 110 -0.75 -24.83 29.90
N GLY A 111 -0.66 -23.54 29.62
CA GLY A 111 -0.54 -22.50 30.64
C GLY A 111 -1.90 -22.13 31.23
N SER A 112 -1.93 -21.08 32.03
CA SER A 112 -3.18 -20.53 32.57
C SER A 112 -3.07 -19.05 32.84
N MET A 113 -4.19 -18.34 32.72
CA MET A 113 -4.36 -16.96 33.15
C MET A 113 -5.62 -16.84 34.02
N THR A 114 -5.62 -15.93 34.99
CA THR A 114 -6.78 -15.63 35.83
C THR A 114 -7.33 -14.26 35.44
N ASP A 115 -8.59 -14.19 35.03
CA ASP A 115 -9.22 -12.92 34.68
C ASP A 115 -9.44 -12.13 35.98
N PRO A 116 -8.77 -10.97 36.16
CA PRO A 116 -8.84 -10.23 37.41
C PRO A 116 -10.22 -9.64 37.69
N ARG A 117 -11.11 -9.61 36.68
CA ARG A 117 -12.43 -8.97 36.75
C ARG A 117 -13.47 -9.87 37.40
N ASP A 118 -13.38 -11.19 37.21
CA ASP A 118 -14.33 -12.17 37.73
C ASP A 118 -13.69 -13.38 38.44
N GLY A 119 -12.35 -13.49 38.42
CA GLY A 119 -11.60 -14.59 39.03
C GLY A 119 -11.62 -15.89 38.21
N GLN A 120 -12.21 -15.90 37.02
CA GLN A 120 -12.25 -17.08 36.16
C GLN A 120 -10.83 -17.42 35.68
N VAL A 121 -10.46 -18.69 35.79
CA VAL A 121 -9.19 -19.20 35.26
C VAL A 121 -9.41 -19.78 33.87
N TYR A 122 -8.60 -19.36 32.90
CA TYR A 122 -8.59 -19.88 31.53
C TYR A 122 -7.26 -20.58 31.24
N LYS A 123 -7.31 -21.69 30.51
CA LYS A 123 -6.12 -22.33 29.94
C LYS A 123 -5.61 -21.55 28.74
N THR A 124 -4.29 -21.49 28.62
CA THR A 124 -3.61 -20.79 27.52
C THR A 124 -2.68 -21.71 26.77
N VAL A 125 -2.50 -21.47 25.48
CA VAL A 125 -1.64 -22.26 24.61
C VAL A 125 -0.84 -21.35 23.70
N ARG A 126 0.45 -21.66 23.58
CA ARG A 126 1.35 -20.92 22.69
C ARG A 126 1.41 -21.61 21.33
N ILE A 127 0.98 -20.91 20.29
CA ILE A 127 1.01 -21.38 18.90
C ILE A 127 1.88 -20.41 18.11
N GLY A 128 3.10 -20.86 17.80
CA GLY A 128 4.13 -19.99 17.25
C GLY A 128 4.49 -18.84 18.19
N ILE A 129 4.32 -17.60 17.70
CA ILE A 129 4.62 -16.39 18.47
C ILE A 129 3.46 -15.94 19.35
N GLN A 130 2.26 -16.46 19.12
CA GLN A 130 1.02 -16.01 19.76
C GLN A 130 0.66 -16.88 20.96
N ASN A 131 0.23 -16.27 22.06
CA ASN A 131 -0.27 -16.98 23.24
C ASN A 131 -1.79 -16.78 23.37
N TRP A 132 -2.54 -17.82 23.03
CA TRP A 132 -3.99 -17.78 22.90
C TRP A 132 -4.67 -18.34 24.15
N MET A 133 -5.87 -17.86 24.47
CA MET A 133 -6.80 -18.64 25.28
C MET A 133 -7.20 -19.91 24.50
N ALA A 134 -7.12 -21.07 25.15
CA ALA A 134 -7.61 -22.33 24.59
C ALA A 134 -9.14 -22.49 24.77
N GLN A 135 -9.71 -21.71 25.67
CA GLN A 135 -11.15 -21.69 25.98
C GLN A 135 -11.75 -20.36 25.52
N ASN A 136 -13.04 -20.35 25.20
CA ASN A 136 -13.73 -19.09 24.89
C ASN A 136 -13.94 -18.27 26.17
N LEU A 137 -13.91 -16.94 26.03
CA LEU A 137 -14.16 -16.00 27.12
C LEU A 137 -15.57 -16.22 27.70
N ASN A 138 -15.70 -16.10 29.01
CA ASN A 138 -16.95 -16.29 29.75
C ASN A 138 -17.28 -15.15 30.72
N TYR A 139 -16.65 -13.99 30.52
CA TYR A 139 -16.82 -12.80 31.35
C TYR A 139 -18.23 -12.21 31.17
N ASP A 140 -18.95 -12.03 32.27
CA ASP A 140 -20.24 -11.32 32.30
C ASP A 140 -20.00 -9.84 32.53
N ASN A 141 -20.18 -9.01 31.49
CA ASN A 141 -19.96 -7.57 31.60
C ASN A 141 -21.16 -6.87 32.27
N PRO A 142 -21.05 -6.36 33.51
CA PRO A 142 -22.17 -5.72 34.19
C PRO A 142 -22.57 -4.36 33.59
N LYS A 143 -21.76 -3.81 32.66
CA LYS A 143 -21.99 -2.52 31.99
C LYS A 143 -22.65 -2.64 30.62
N ASP A 144 -22.88 -3.87 30.13
CA ASP A 144 -23.46 -4.12 28.81
C ASP A 144 -24.44 -5.30 28.88
N SER A 145 -25.73 -5.05 28.62
CA SER A 145 -26.80 -6.06 28.68
C SER A 145 -26.85 -6.96 27.44
N THR A 146 -25.82 -6.96 26.58
CA THR A 146 -25.78 -7.71 25.32
C THR A 146 -24.99 -9.01 25.38
N THR A 147 -24.56 -9.45 26.58
CA THR A 147 -23.94 -10.75 26.78
C THR A 147 -25.00 -11.85 26.86
N ARG A 148 -24.74 -13.02 26.28
CA ARG A 148 -25.67 -14.16 26.25
C ARG A 148 -24.98 -15.40 26.77
N ASP A 149 -25.55 -16.02 27.79
CA ASP A 149 -25.06 -17.30 28.32
C ASP A 149 -25.01 -18.32 27.18
N SER A 150 -23.88 -19.01 27.02
CA SER A 150 -23.90 -20.20 26.16
C SER A 150 -24.76 -21.25 26.84
N HIS A 151 -25.53 -22.00 26.05
CA HIS A 151 -26.36 -23.11 26.55
C HIS A 151 -25.54 -24.29 27.11
N PHE A 152 -24.22 -24.16 27.21
CA PHE A 152 -23.31 -25.25 26.95
C PHE A 152 -21.99 -25.19 27.74
N GLU A 153 -21.83 -24.23 28.64
CA GLU A 153 -20.66 -24.09 29.53
C GLU A 153 -19.30 -23.94 28.79
N CYS A 154 -19.33 -23.59 27.51
CA CYS A 154 -18.16 -23.48 26.64
C CYS A 154 -17.76 -22.03 26.34
N GLY A 155 -18.11 -21.11 27.25
CA GLY A 155 -17.88 -19.66 27.17
C GLY A 155 -19.18 -18.88 27.10
N ARG A 156 -19.10 -17.57 26.90
CA ARG A 156 -20.25 -16.69 26.70
C ARG A 156 -20.26 -16.20 25.26
N MET A 157 -21.46 -15.97 24.73
CA MET A 157 -21.62 -15.33 23.42
C MET A 157 -21.81 -13.83 23.62
N TYR A 158 -21.20 -13.07 22.73
CA TYR A 158 -21.23 -11.61 22.75
C TYR A 158 -21.80 -11.13 21.42
N THR A 159 -22.56 -10.04 21.43
CA THR A 159 -22.76 -9.26 20.19
C THR A 159 -21.42 -8.68 19.74
N TRP A 160 -21.29 -8.27 18.48
CA TRP A 160 -20.04 -7.66 18.04
C TRP A 160 -19.72 -6.39 18.84
N ARG A 161 -20.76 -5.60 19.18
CA ARG A 161 -20.63 -4.40 20.01
C ARG A 161 -20.18 -4.73 21.43
N GLY A 162 -20.71 -5.80 22.02
CA GLY A 162 -20.27 -6.27 23.33
C GLY A 162 -18.84 -6.81 23.31
N ALA A 163 -18.46 -7.53 22.26
CA ALA A 163 -17.11 -8.07 22.07
C ALA A 163 -16.06 -6.97 21.86
N ASN A 164 -16.41 -5.91 21.12
CA ASN A 164 -15.56 -4.77 20.82
C ASN A 164 -15.82 -3.56 21.73
N PHE A 165 -16.40 -3.78 22.91
CA PHE A 165 -16.69 -2.72 23.86
C PHE A 165 -15.41 -1.93 24.20
N GLY A 166 -15.41 -0.63 23.94
CA GLY A 166 -14.25 0.24 24.16
C GLY A 166 -13.15 0.16 23.08
N ALA A 167 -13.17 -0.83 22.17
CA ALA A 167 -12.24 -0.93 21.05
C ALA A 167 -12.65 -0.06 19.84
N VAL A 168 -13.91 0.39 19.79
CA VAL A 168 -14.45 1.19 18.68
C VAL A 168 -14.38 2.69 19.00
N ALA A 169 -13.19 3.26 18.85
CA ALA A 169 -13.04 4.66 18.49
C ALA A 169 -12.33 4.68 17.14
N ASP A 170 -13.00 5.19 16.11
CA ASP A 170 -12.51 5.38 14.74
C ASP A 170 -10.99 5.49 14.68
N CYS A 171 -10.32 4.48 14.11
CA CYS A 171 -8.90 4.46 13.71
C CYS A 171 -7.98 5.41 14.50
N ASN A 172 -8.01 5.39 15.84
CA ASN A 172 -7.21 6.30 16.66
C ASN A 172 -6.25 5.57 17.59
N GLU A 173 -5.02 5.53 17.08
CA GLU A 173 -3.73 5.84 17.72
C GLU A 173 -3.11 4.96 18.81
N ASN A 174 -3.78 4.02 19.47
CA ASN A 174 -3.06 3.03 20.32
C ASN A 174 -3.64 1.60 20.33
N ASP A 175 -4.93 1.42 20.03
CA ASP A 175 -5.62 0.11 20.18
C ASP A 175 -5.70 -0.73 18.89
N ALA A 176 -5.11 -0.30 17.77
CA ALA A 176 -5.35 -0.95 16.47
C ALA A 176 -4.73 -2.36 16.30
N MET A 177 -3.68 -2.71 17.07
CA MET A 177 -3.01 -4.02 16.98
C MET A 177 -3.34 -4.96 18.14
N ASN A 178 -3.66 -4.41 19.30
CA ASN A 178 -4.13 -5.17 20.45
C ASN A 178 -5.44 -4.55 20.95
N PRO A 179 -6.52 -4.53 20.13
CA PRO A 179 -7.78 -3.92 20.53
C PRO A 179 -8.35 -4.69 21.71
N GLN A 180 -8.28 -4.13 22.91
CA GLN A 180 -8.64 -4.86 24.13
C GLN A 180 -10.04 -5.47 24.01
N GLY A 181 -11.02 -4.67 23.58
CA GLY A 181 -12.43 -5.07 23.53
C GLY A 181 -12.89 -5.60 24.89
N ILE A 182 -13.61 -6.71 24.88
CA ILE A 182 -14.09 -7.37 26.11
C ILE A 182 -13.02 -8.24 26.80
N CYS A 183 -11.83 -8.39 26.23
CA CYS A 183 -10.75 -9.17 26.82
C CYS A 183 -10.16 -8.48 28.08
N PRO A 184 -9.58 -9.23 29.03
CA PRO A 184 -8.98 -8.65 30.23
C PRO A 184 -7.75 -7.80 29.89
N ASP A 185 -7.32 -6.94 30.82
CA ASP A 185 -6.12 -6.12 30.63
C ASP A 185 -4.91 -7.00 30.28
N GLY A 186 -4.12 -6.58 29.28
CA GLY A 186 -3.02 -7.38 28.75
C GLY A 186 -3.45 -8.46 27.74
N TRP A 187 -4.73 -8.51 27.36
CA TRP A 187 -5.28 -9.38 26.33
C TRP A 187 -6.19 -8.57 25.39
N HIS A 188 -6.35 -9.03 24.15
CA HIS A 188 -7.15 -8.36 23.14
C HIS A 188 -8.05 -9.31 22.35
N ILE A 189 -9.07 -8.73 21.73
CA ILE A 189 -9.87 -9.42 20.72
C ILE A 189 -9.05 -9.54 19.44
N PRO A 190 -8.90 -10.74 18.85
CA PRO A 190 -8.04 -10.93 17.69
C PRO A 190 -8.50 -10.10 16.47
N THR A 191 -7.55 -9.46 15.81
CA THR A 191 -7.64 -8.86 14.49
C THR A 191 -7.58 -9.93 13.38
N PRO A 192 -7.95 -9.62 12.14
CA PRO A 192 -7.73 -10.52 11.01
C PRO A 192 -6.24 -10.84 10.77
N SER A 193 -5.33 -9.94 11.11
CA SER A 193 -3.89 -10.21 11.09
C SER A 193 -3.49 -11.29 12.10
N ASP A 194 -4.07 -11.27 13.30
CA ASP A 194 -3.83 -12.31 14.32
C ASP A 194 -4.22 -13.69 13.81
N TRP A 195 -5.40 -13.79 13.19
CA TRP A 195 -5.87 -15.02 12.56
C TRP A 195 -4.98 -15.45 11.39
N GLY A 196 -4.54 -14.51 10.56
CA GLY A 196 -3.63 -14.76 9.43
C GLY A 196 -2.31 -15.42 9.87
N MET A 197 -1.68 -14.90 10.93
CA MET A 197 -0.46 -15.47 11.51
C MET A 197 -0.67 -16.90 12.01
N LEU A 198 -1.77 -17.16 12.73
CA LEU A 198 -2.12 -18.49 13.21
C LEU A 198 -2.27 -19.49 12.05
N PHE A 199 -2.91 -19.09 10.95
CA PHE A 199 -3.16 -19.97 9.81
C PHE A 199 -1.89 -20.26 9.01
N ASN A 200 -1.05 -19.25 8.81
CA ASN A 200 0.23 -19.41 8.12
C ASN A 200 1.16 -20.33 8.91
N TYR A 201 1.23 -20.16 10.23
CA TYR A 201 2.01 -21.04 11.11
C TYR A 201 1.64 -22.52 10.98
N ALA A 202 0.34 -22.82 10.84
CA ALA A 202 -0.15 -24.17 10.63
C ALA A 202 0.16 -24.70 9.22
N LYS A 203 -0.07 -23.89 8.17
CA LYS A 203 0.22 -24.26 6.78
C LYS A 203 1.70 -24.57 6.56
N ASP A 204 2.61 -23.81 7.17
CA ASP A 204 4.06 -24.02 7.08
C ASP A 204 4.52 -25.36 7.68
N ARG A 205 3.69 -25.98 8.52
CA ARG A 205 3.92 -27.32 9.09
C ARG A 205 3.24 -28.43 8.30
N GLY A 206 2.74 -28.12 7.11
CA GLY A 206 2.08 -29.09 6.24
C GLY A 206 0.62 -29.36 6.59
N ILE A 207 -0.01 -28.54 7.45
CA ILE A 207 -1.44 -28.66 7.72
C ILE A 207 -2.23 -28.18 6.51
N THR A 208 -2.96 -29.09 5.87
CA THR A 208 -3.78 -28.83 4.70
C THR A 208 -5.25 -28.55 5.04
N ASN A 209 -5.74 -29.07 6.17
CA ASN A 209 -7.10 -28.83 6.65
C ASN A 209 -7.05 -28.12 8.02
N LEU A 210 -7.11 -26.79 7.98
CA LEU A 210 -7.07 -25.97 9.19
C LEU A 210 -8.27 -26.23 10.11
N ALA A 211 -9.45 -26.49 9.53
CA ALA A 211 -10.66 -26.74 10.29
C ALA A 211 -10.53 -27.97 11.20
N THR A 212 -9.97 -29.08 10.71
CA THR A 212 -9.73 -30.27 11.57
C THR A 212 -8.63 -30.00 12.60
N ALA A 213 -7.57 -29.28 12.23
CA ALA A 213 -6.41 -29.05 13.08
C ALA A 213 -6.69 -28.16 14.30
N PHE A 214 -7.67 -27.26 14.24
CA PHE A 214 -8.00 -26.35 15.35
C PHE A 214 -9.25 -26.75 16.16
N ARG A 215 -10.04 -27.71 15.65
CA ARG A 215 -11.19 -28.27 16.37
C ARG A 215 -10.71 -29.22 17.47
N SER A 216 -11.37 -29.17 18.63
CA SER A 216 -11.14 -30.11 19.72
C SER A 216 -11.25 -31.55 19.24
N LYS A 217 -10.31 -32.38 19.71
CA LYS A 217 -10.26 -33.82 19.45
C LYS A 217 -11.05 -34.67 20.46
N VAL A 218 -11.59 -34.04 21.50
CA VAL A 218 -12.32 -34.76 22.55
C VAL A 218 -13.65 -35.21 21.97
N GLU A 219 -13.94 -36.52 22.08
CA GLU A 219 -15.19 -37.12 21.62
C GLU A 219 -16.40 -36.33 22.12
N GLY A 220 -17.40 -36.16 21.26
CA GLY A 220 -18.59 -35.36 21.47
C GLY A 220 -18.42 -33.87 21.22
N SER A 221 -17.19 -33.32 21.19
CA SER A 221 -16.96 -31.87 21.05
C SER A 221 -17.42 -31.29 19.71
N TRP A 222 -17.55 -32.15 18.70
CA TRP A 222 -18.12 -31.84 17.40
C TRP A 222 -19.04 -32.98 16.93
N PRO A 223 -20.10 -32.73 16.14
CA PRO A 223 -21.01 -33.78 15.69
C PRO A 223 -20.36 -34.92 14.90
N ASP A 224 -19.22 -34.66 14.26
CA ASP A 224 -18.48 -35.61 13.44
C ASP A 224 -17.22 -36.18 14.12
N ASP A 225 -16.83 -35.64 15.28
CA ASP A 225 -15.64 -36.04 16.05
C ASP A 225 -14.34 -36.15 15.24
N THR A 226 -14.19 -35.32 14.20
CA THR A 226 -12.99 -35.33 13.33
C THR A 226 -11.93 -34.29 13.67
N GLY A 227 -12.12 -33.54 14.77
CA GLY A 227 -11.10 -32.61 15.25
C GLY A 227 -9.83 -33.34 15.68
N THR A 228 -8.67 -32.78 15.38
CA THR A 228 -7.37 -33.35 15.76
C THR A 228 -6.66 -32.52 16.82
N ASP A 229 -7.02 -31.23 16.92
CA ASP A 229 -6.50 -30.27 17.87
C ASP A 229 -4.97 -30.25 17.97
N ASP A 230 -4.31 -30.23 16.81
CA ASP A 230 -2.86 -30.39 16.65
C ASP A 230 -2.06 -29.34 17.44
N PHE A 231 -2.67 -28.18 17.70
CA PHE A 231 -2.05 -27.04 18.37
C PHE A 231 -2.60 -26.76 19.76
N GLY A 232 -3.56 -27.56 20.25
CA GLY A 232 -4.25 -27.32 21.52
C GLY A 232 -5.14 -26.09 21.53
N PHE A 233 -5.60 -25.62 20.37
CA PHE A 233 -6.52 -24.50 20.29
C PHE A 233 -7.91 -24.90 20.81
N SER A 234 -8.33 -26.15 20.62
CA SER A 234 -9.53 -26.73 21.26
C SER A 234 -10.84 -25.99 20.99
N ILE A 235 -11.13 -25.64 19.74
CA ILE A 235 -12.44 -25.04 19.40
C ILE A 235 -13.51 -26.11 19.52
N VAL A 236 -14.61 -25.77 20.18
CA VAL A 236 -15.77 -26.64 20.35
C VAL A 236 -16.95 -26.15 19.54
N PHE A 237 -17.83 -27.07 19.17
CA PHE A 237 -19.06 -26.75 18.49
C PHE A 237 -20.03 -26.01 19.40
N GLY A 238 -20.31 -24.74 19.09
CA GLY A 238 -21.20 -23.90 19.92
C GLY A 238 -22.29 -23.14 19.17
N GLY A 239 -22.31 -23.16 17.82
CA GLY A 239 -23.30 -22.45 17.01
C GLY A 239 -23.15 -20.91 17.08
N TYR A 240 -24.24 -20.20 16.75
CA TYR A 240 -24.39 -18.74 16.92
C TYR A 240 -25.77 -18.38 17.50
N GLY A 241 -25.87 -17.23 18.17
CA GLY A 241 -27.11 -16.76 18.80
C GLY A 241 -27.88 -15.75 17.92
N SER A 242 -29.19 -15.94 17.71
CA SER A 242 -30.05 -15.03 16.91
C SER A 242 -30.80 -13.98 17.74
N TYR A 243 -31.31 -12.94 17.09
CA TYR A 243 -32.00 -11.77 17.66
C TYR A 243 -33.09 -12.10 18.71
N ASN A 244 -33.78 -13.25 18.58
CA ASN A 244 -34.88 -13.65 19.45
C ASN A 244 -34.47 -14.38 20.75
N GLY A 245 -33.19 -14.39 21.11
CA GLY A 245 -32.70 -15.02 22.34
C GLY A 245 -32.49 -16.54 22.25
N TYR A 246 -32.67 -17.13 21.07
CA TYR A 246 -32.39 -18.55 20.83
C TYR A 246 -30.94 -18.75 20.36
N THR A 247 -30.25 -19.72 20.96
CA THR A 247 -29.00 -20.26 20.42
C THR A 247 -29.35 -21.29 19.36
N TYR A 248 -28.92 -21.09 18.12
CA TYR A 248 -29.12 -22.07 17.08
C TYR A 248 -27.97 -23.07 17.09
N VAL A 249 -28.28 -24.29 17.53
CA VAL A 249 -27.51 -25.48 17.17
C VAL A 249 -28.30 -26.22 16.11
N THR A 250 -27.93 -26.05 14.85
CA THR A 250 -28.68 -26.65 13.74
C THR A 250 -28.18 -28.07 13.50
N THR A 251 -29.09 -29.03 13.54
CA THR A 251 -28.84 -30.46 13.29
C THR A 251 -29.66 -30.95 12.09
N ASN A 252 -29.71 -30.20 10.99
CA ASN A 252 -30.52 -30.59 9.83
C ASN A 252 -29.98 -30.15 8.45
N ASN A 253 -30.54 -30.80 7.42
CA ASN A 253 -30.08 -30.92 6.02
C ASN A 253 -30.01 -29.63 5.16
N GLN A 254 -30.01 -28.43 5.76
CA GLN A 254 -29.95 -27.15 5.02
C GLN A 254 -28.72 -26.29 5.38
N GLY A 255 -27.78 -26.84 6.16
CA GLY A 255 -26.39 -26.36 6.20
C GLY A 255 -26.16 -25.09 7.03
N GLN A 256 -25.71 -25.26 8.28
CA GLN A 256 -24.49 -24.62 8.79
C GLN A 256 -24.13 -25.17 10.17
N HIS A 257 -23.23 -26.16 10.19
CA HIS A 257 -22.65 -26.76 11.40
C HIS A 257 -21.35 -26.04 11.77
N GLU A 258 -21.45 -24.79 12.24
CA GLU A 258 -20.29 -23.93 12.43
C GLU A 258 -20.24 -23.23 13.79
N THR A 259 -19.04 -22.77 14.17
CA THR A 259 -18.80 -21.93 15.34
C THR A 259 -18.16 -20.63 14.89
N GLY A 260 -18.69 -19.50 15.37
CA GLY A 260 -18.19 -18.17 15.09
C GLY A 260 -17.35 -17.60 16.22
N LEU A 261 -16.22 -16.98 15.87
CA LEU A 261 -15.32 -16.26 16.78
C LEU A 261 -15.18 -14.82 16.27
N TRP A 262 -15.54 -13.84 17.10
CA TRP A 262 -15.46 -12.44 16.69
C TRP A 262 -14.03 -11.98 16.41
N THR A 263 -13.90 -11.07 15.45
CA THR A 263 -12.69 -10.29 15.21
C THR A 263 -12.96 -8.79 15.46
N SER A 264 -11.90 -8.03 15.66
CA SER A 264 -11.95 -6.59 15.93
C SER A 264 -12.26 -5.71 14.72
N GLU A 265 -12.16 -6.24 13.49
CA GLU A 265 -12.38 -5.44 12.28
C GLU A 265 -13.87 -5.22 11.92
N HIS A 266 -14.14 -4.03 11.39
CA HIS A 266 -15.42 -3.69 10.76
C HIS A 266 -15.54 -4.36 9.39
N GLY A 267 -16.70 -4.95 9.12
CA GLY A 267 -17.05 -5.34 7.76
C GLY A 267 -17.56 -4.15 6.94
N GLY A 268 -17.33 -4.14 5.62
CA GLY A 268 -17.91 -3.15 4.70
C GLY A 268 -19.44 -3.25 4.58
N PHE A 269 -20.08 -2.15 4.15
CA PHE A 269 -21.51 -1.86 3.88
C PHE A 269 -22.59 -2.64 4.68
N PHE A 270 -23.51 -1.89 5.32
CA PHE A 270 -24.70 -2.38 6.07
C PHE A 270 -24.39 -3.27 7.28
N SER A 271 -24.34 -2.71 8.51
CA SER A 271 -24.32 -3.36 9.85
C SER A 271 -23.60 -4.73 10.03
N SER A 272 -22.72 -5.11 9.10
CA SER A 272 -22.07 -6.41 9.02
C SER A 272 -20.66 -6.32 9.57
N ARG A 273 -20.19 -7.40 10.19
CA ARG A 273 -18.90 -7.51 10.89
C ARG A 273 -18.26 -8.86 10.59
N TYR A 274 -16.95 -8.91 10.69
CA TYR A 274 -16.22 -10.16 10.44
C TYR A 274 -16.25 -11.05 11.68
N ALA A 275 -16.45 -12.36 11.46
CA ALA A 275 -16.15 -13.41 12.40
C ALA A 275 -15.41 -14.54 11.69
N LEU A 276 -14.46 -15.17 12.38
CA LEU A 276 -13.90 -16.43 11.94
C LEU A 276 -14.96 -17.51 12.11
N THR A 277 -15.28 -18.25 11.06
CA THR A 277 -16.13 -19.43 11.14
C THR A 277 -15.34 -20.69 10.87
N ILE A 278 -15.76 -21.76 11.54
CA ILE A 278 -15.23 -23.11 11.37
C ILE A 278 -16.41 -24.06 11.30
N SER A 279 -16.46 -24.91 10.28
CA SER A 279 -17.51 -25.90 10.13
C SER A 279 -17.00 -27.34 10.05
N ILE A 280 -17.93 -28.31 10.07
CA ILE A 280 -17.64 -29.74 9.88
C ILE A 280 -17.24 -30.09 8.44
N GLU A 281 -17.51 -29.21 7.48
CA GLU A 281 -17.15 -29.47 6.09
C GLU A 281 -15.62 -29.34 5.92
N PRO A 282 -14.93 -30.36 5.39
CA PRO A 282 -13.50 -30.29 5.17
C PRO A 282 -13.10 -29.04 4.38
N GLY A 283 -12.22 -28.22 4.95
CA GLY A 283 -11.71 -27.00 4.30
C GLY A 283 -12.53 -25.72 4.50
N ARG A 284 -13.65 -25.74 5.25
CA ARG A 284 -14.41 -24.51 5.60
C ARG A 284 -13.97 -23.91 6.93
N MET A 285 -12.82 -23.24 6.92
CA MET A 285 -12.41 -22.29 7.95
C MET A 285 -12.03 -20.98 7.29
N GLY A 286 -12.66 -19.88 7.67
CA GLY A 286 -12.45 -18.59 7.01
C GLY A 286 -13.19 -17.43 7.66
N MET A 287 -12.93 -16.22 7.16
CA MET A 287 -13.56 -15.00 7.66
C MET A 287 -14.86 -14.73 6.90
N TYR A 288 -15.97 -14.59 7.62
CA TYR A 288 -17.31 -14.36 7.03
C TYR A 288 -18.02 -13.17 7.68
N TRP A 289 -19.02 -12.66 6.96
CA TRP A 289 -19.83 -11.53 7.38
C TRP A 289 -21.01 -11.98 8.24
N PHE A 290 -21.16 -11.38 9.41
CA PHE A 290 -22.30 -11.56 10.31
C PHE A 290 -22.89 -10.21 10.67
N PHE A 291 -24.19 -10.16 10.94
CA PHE A 291 -24.80 -8.97 11.52
C PHE A 291 -24.22 -8.71 12.93
N ASP A 292 -24.04 -7.44 13.29
CA ASP A 292 -23.40 -7.02 14.54
C ASP A 292 -24.19 -7.37 15.82
N ASP A 293 -25.45 -7.75 15.68
CA ASP A 293 -26.39 -8.15 16.74
C ASP A 293 -26.44 -9.66 17.01
N ILE A 294 -25.75 -10.47 16.20
CA ILE A 294 -25.61 -11.92 16.40
C ILE A 294 -24.67 -12.21 17.56
N GLY A 295 -24.93 -13.28 18.32
CA GLY A 295 -24.03 -13.77 19.37
C GLY A 295 -22.96 -14.70 18.80
N ASN A 296 -21.69 -14.32 18.89
CA ASN A 296 -20.54 -15.20 18.62
C ASN A 296 -19.59 -15.23 19.83
N PHE A 297 -18.71 -16.24 19.87
CA PHE A 297 -17.72 -16.36 20.93
C PHE A 297 -16.58 -15.35 20.76
N VAL A 298 -15.89 -15.08 21.85
CA VAL A 298 -14.62 -14.34 21.85
C VAL A 298 -13.54 -15.26 22.37
N ARG A 299 -12.38 -15.25 21.72
CA ARG A 299 -11.19 -15.95 22.17
C ARG A 299 -10.04 -14.98 22.21
N CYS A 300 -9.65 -14.61 23.42
CA CYS A 300 -8.66 -13.56 23.59
C CYS A 300 -7.26 -14.06 23.28
N LEU A 301 -6.45 -13.13 22.79
CA LEU A 301 -5.03 -13.30 22.51
C LEU A 301 -4.26 -12.41 23.49
N GLU A 302 -3.22 -12.94 24.13
CA GLU A 302 -2.36 -12.15 25.03
C GLU A 302 -1.73 -11.04 24.20
N ASN A 303 -1.72 -9.81 24.72
CA ASN A 303 -1.07 -8.70 24.04
C ASN A 303 0.38 -9.06 23.79
N TYR A 304 0.78 -8.93 22.54
CA TYR A 304 2.12 -9.25 22.12
C TYR A 304 2.64 -8.11 21.27
N ASP A 305 3.95 -7.91 21.37
CA ASP A 305 4.67 -7.14 20.39
C ASP A 305 4.98 -8.09 19.25
N ILE A 306 4.29 -7.93 18.11
CA ILE A 306 4.45 -8.73 16.87
C ILE A 306 5.92 -8.84 16.44
N ASP A 307 6.67 -7.85 16.89
CA ASP A 307 8.06 -7.56 16.65
C ASP A 307 9.04 -8.40 17.50
N SER A 308 8.62 -8.95 18.64
CA SER A 308 9.53 -9.61 19.60
C SER A 308 10.14 -10.94 19.12
N LEU A 309 9.60 -11.52 18.05
CA LEU A 309 10.02 -12.81 17.47
C LEU A 309 10.10 -12.81 15.93
N ALA A 310 9.82 -11.67 15.29
CA ALA A 310 10.03 -11.51 13.86
C ALA A 310 11.53 -11.54 13.54
N GLN A 311 11.89 -12.23 12.47
CA GLN A 311 13.29 -12.30 12.05
C GLN A 311 13.65 -11.07 11.22
N HIS A 312 14.79 -10.47 11.54
CA HIS A 312 15.38 -9.44 10.69
C HIS A 312 15.59 -9.96 9.28
N THR A 313 15.51 -9.05 8.31
CA THR A 313 15.79 -9.39 6.92
C THR A 313 17.19 -10.00 6.76
N PRO A 314 17.33 -11.13 6.04
CA PRO A 314 18.62 -11.78 5.86
C PRO A 314 19.66 -10.85 5.21
N ASP A 315 20.92 -10.98 5.62
CA ASP A 315 22.04 -10.19 5.09
C ASP A 315 22.46 -10.55 3.67
N ALA A 316 21.79 -11.51 3.02
CA ALA A 316 22.11 -11.87 1.65
C ALA A 316 22.11 -10.61 0.78
N GLY A 317 23.28 -10.33 0.20
CA GLY A 317 23.59 -9.00 -0.30
C GLY A 317 22.89 -8.66 -1.60
N SER A 318 23.44 -7.66 -2.26
CA SER A 318 22.99 -7.26 -3.58
C SER A 318 24.08 -7.47 -4.63
N LYS A 319 23.68 -7.53 -5.90
CA LYS A 319 24.60 -7.39 -7.03
C LYS A 319 24.22 -6.15 -7.82
N TYR A 320 25.08 -5.15 -7.79
CA TYR A 320 24.94 -3.95 -8.61
C TYR A 320 25.67 -4.12 -9.95
N ASP A 321 25.01 -3.78 -11.05
CA ASP A 321 25.59 -3.68 -12.38
C ASP A 321 25.55 -2.22 -12.85
N SER A 322 26.71 -1.57 -12.78
CA SER A 322 26.86 -0.17 -13.19
C SER A 322 26.66 0.07 -14.68
N LYS A 323 26.88 -0.95 -15.54
CA LYS A 323 26.72 -0.82 -17.00
C LYS A 323 25.27 -1.01 -17.42
N ALA A 324 24.53 -1.85 -16.70
CA ALA A 324 23.11 -2.04 -16.91
C ALA A 324 22.24 -1.06 -16.11
N HIS A 325 22.84 -0.34 -15.15
CA HIS A 325 22.14 0.48 -14.16
C HIS A 325 21.06 -0.32 -13.42
N THR A 326 21.41 -1.52 -12.97
CA THR A 326 20.49 -2.40 -12.24
C THR A 326 21.05 -2.88 -10.93
N LEU A 327 20.15 -3.17 -10.01
CA LEU A 327 20.35 -3.80 -8.72
C LEU A 327 19.62 -5.15 -8.72
N THR A 328 20.34 -6.25 -8.54
CA THR A 328 19.73 -7.55 -8.21
C THR A 328 19.74 -7.73 -6.71
N ASP A 329 18.56 -7.89 -6.11
CA ASP A 329 18.40 -8.29 -4.73
C ASP A 329 18.56 -9.81 -4.62
N LEU A 330 19.60 -10.31 -3.96
CA LEU A 330 19.88 -11.75 -3.93
C LEU A 330 18.96 -12.52 -2.98
N ARG A 331 18.12 -11.82 -2.19
CA ARG A 331 17.18 -12.42 -1.24
C ARG A 331 15.96 -13.01 -1.97
N ASP A 332 15.57 -12.41 -3.08
CA ASP A 332 14.42 -12.84 -3.91
C ASP A 332 14.73 -12.93 -5.42
N ASN A 333 15.95 -12.54 -5.84
CA ASN A 333 16.39 -12.40 -7.23
C ASN A 333 15.62 -11.35 -8.04
N GLU A 334 14.89 -10.44 -7.38
CA GLU A 334 14.25 -9.33 -8.07
C GLU A 334 15.32 -8.36 -8.60
N VAL A 335 15.09 -7.89 -9.82
CA VAL A 335 15.94 -6.90 -10.48
C VAL A 335 15.23 -5.56 -10.46
N TYR A 336 15.91 -4.55 -9.94
CA TYR A 336 15.45 -3.18 -9.86
C TYR A 336 16.33 -2.30 -10.72
N LYS A 337 15.73 -1.31 -11.36
CA LYS A 337 16.49 -0.25 -12.02
C LYS A 337 17.03 0.72 -11.01
N THR A 338 18.15 1.33 -11.39
CA THR A 338 18.84 2.35 -10.60
C THR A 338 19.13 3.55 -11.46
N THR A 339 19.32 4.70 -10.82
CA THR A 339 19.83 5.91 -11.46
C THR A 339 20.92 6.50 -10.60
N GLN A 340 21.89 7.14 -11.23
CA GLN A 340 22.91 7.88 -10.52
C GLN A 340 22.61 9.38 -10.58
N ILE A 341 22.58 10.02 -9.43
CA ILE A 341 22.32 11.45 -9.29
C ILE A 341 23.42 12.02 -8.40
N GLY A 342 24.35 12.75 -9.02
CA GLY A 342 25.60 13.13 -8.36
C GLY A 342 26.48 11.91 -8.07
N ASP A 343 27.07 11.89 -6.88
CA ASP A 343 27.94 10.83 -6.35
C ASP A 343 27.16 9.64 -5.77
N ARG A 344 25.84 9.59 -5.98
CA ARG A 344 24.94 8.64 -5.33
C ARG A 344 24.13 7.83 -6.33
N VAL A 345 24.02 6.53 -6.08
CA VAL A 345 23.14 5.63 -6.84
C VAL A 345 21.85 5.38 -6.07
N TRP A 346 20.74 5.80 -6.65
CA TRP A 346 19.39 5.61 -6.11
C TRP A 346 18.70 4.47 -6.84
N MET A 347 17.86 3.71 -6.15
CA MET A 347 16.87 2.89 -6.85
C MET A 347 15.93 3.81 -7.64
N ALA A 348 15.67 3.47 -8.91
CA ALA A 348 14.69 4.14 -9.76
C ALA A 348 13.30 3.46 -9.69
N GLU A 349 13.20 2.37 -8.94
CA GLU A 349 11.98 1.61 -8.70
C GLU A 349 11.82 1.41 -7.19
N ASN A 350 10.57 1.35 -6.72
CA ASN A 350 10.29 1.11 -5.31
C ASN A 350 10.45 -0.38 -4.98
N LEU A 351 10.92 -0.68 -3.77
CA LEU A 351 11.24 -2.03 -3.32
C LEU A 351 9.99 -2.93 -3.29
N ARG A 352 10.14 -4.20 -3.68
CA ARG A 352 9.05 -5.21 -3.71
C ARG A 352 9.27 -6.41 -2.77
N TYR A 353 10.39 -6.42 -2.04
CA TYR A 353 10.82 -7.51 -1.18
C TYR A 353 9.81 -7.89 -0.07
N VAL A 354 9.77 -9.18 0.27
CA VAL A 354 8.96 -9.72 1.38
C VAL A 354 9.84 -10.58 2.27
N SER A 355 9.82 -10.31 3.57
CA SER A 355 10.45 -11.18 4.57
C SER A 355 9.44 -12.20 5.09
N LYS A 356 9.49 -13.44 4.60
CA LYS A 356 8.63 -14.52 5.11
C LYS A 356 8.91 -14.76 6.60
N GLY A 357 7.93 -14.57 7.48
CA GLY A 357 8.10 -14.65 8.93
C GLY A 357 8.92 -13.50 9.56
N GLY A 358 9.13 -12.41 8.82
CA GLY A 358 9.84 -11.20 9.28
C GLY A 358 8.96 -9.95 9.29
N PHE A 359 9.53 -8.80 9.61
CA PHE A 359 8.81 -7.54 9.81
C PHE A 359 8.04 -7.03 8.59
N ALA A 360 8.35 -7.50 7.39
CA ALA A 360 7.67 -7.16 6.15
C ALA A 360 6.95 -8.35 5.50
N ASP A 361 6.47 -9.30 6.29
CA ASP A 361 5.66 -10.40 5.78
C ASP A 361 4.46 -9.87 4.98
N ALA A 362 4.12 -10.60 3.92
CA ALA A 362 3.06 -10.23 3.00
C ALA A 362 1.71 -10.19 3.71
N ASP A 363 0.93 -9.17 3.39
CA ASP A 363 -0.43 -8.92 3.87
C ASP A 363 -0.53 -8.57 5.37
N VAL A 364 0.55 -8.72 6.14
CA VAL A 364 0.63 -8.33 7.56
C VAL A 364 1.22 -6.94 7.72
N HIS A 365 2.39 -6.70 7.14
CA HIS A 365 3.10 -5.41 7.27
C HIS A 365 3.65 -4.88 5.94
N SER A 366 3.46 -5.65 4.88
CA SER A 366 3.70 -5.20 3.53
C SER A 366 2.51 -5.55 2.63
N LYS A 367 2.08 -4.61 1.78
CA LYS A 367 0.90 -4.78 0.92
C LYS A 367 1.19 -4.33 -0.50
N CYS A 368 0.51 -4.95 -1.45
CA CYS A 368 0.48 -4.49 -2.83
C CYS A 368 -0.85 -3.81 -3.14
N ARG A 369 -0.84 -2.90 -4.11
CA ARG A 369 -2.04 -2.14 -4.45
C ARG A 369 -3.17 -3.02 -4.97
N THR A 370 -2.83 -4.04 -5.76
CA THR A 370 -3.76 -5.07 -6.18
C THR A 370 -3.28 -6.41 -5.65
N LYS A 371 -4.23 -7.31 -5.37
CA LYS A 371 -3.97 -8.65 -4.84
C LYS A 371 -2.98 -9.45 -5.70
N ASP A 372 -2.95 -9.16 -7.00
CA ASP A 372 -2.22 -9.93 -8.00
C ASP A 372 -0.98 -9.20 -8.56
N SER A 373 -0.65 -7.97 -8.13
CA SER A 373 0.51 -7.25 -8.68
C SER A 373 1.07 -6.12 -7.81
N CYS A 374 2.40 -6.14 -7.64
CA CYS A 374 3.20 -5.10 -6.97
C CYS A 374 4.00 -4.26 -7.98
N PHE A 375 3.49 -4.05 -9.20
CA PHE A 375 4.22 -3.41 -10.31
C PHE A 375 4.75 -2.00 -10.02
N VAL A 376 4.22 -1.32 -9.00
CA VAL A 376 4.61 0.03 -8.56
C VAL A 376 5.58 0.03 -7.37
N GLY A 377 5.96 -1.15 -6.91
CA GLY A 377 6.52 -1.36 -5.58
C GLY A 377 5.51 -2.00 -4.64
N ARG A 378 6.03 -2.37 -3.46
CA ARG A 378 5.25 -2.79 -2.31
C ARG A 378 5.24 -1.67 -1.28
N TYR A 379 4.19 -1.64 -0.48
CA TYR A 379 4.01 -0.67 0.58
C TYR A 379 4.32 -1.30 1.91
N TYR A 380 5.04 -0.61 2.77
CA TYR A 380 5.52 -1.10 4.05
C TYR A 380 5.02 -0.18 5.16
N THR A 381 4.65 -0.76 6.29
CA THR A 381 4.59 0.00 7.54
C THR A 381 5.99 0.53 7.89
N TRP A 382 6.07 1.51 8.77
CA TRP A 382 7.37 2.06 9.15
C TRP A 382 8.26 1.00 9.83
N ALA A 383 7.70 0.13 10.68
CA ALA A 383 8.44 -0.95 11.32
C ALA A 383 8.99 -1.96 10.29
N ALA A 384 8.18 -2.33 9.29
CA ALA A 384 8.60 -3.16 8.18
C ALA A 384 9.72 -2.51 7.35
N ALA A 385 9.60 -1.21 7.06
CA ALA A 385 10.63 -0.47 6.34
C ALA A 385 11.93 -0.46 7.15
N MET A 386 11.88 -0.13 8.43
CA MET A 386 13.06 -0.09 9.28
C MET A 386 13.57 -1.46 9.71
N ASP A 387 12.90 -2.55 9.35
CA ASP A 387 13.26 -3.92 9.73
C ASP A 387 13.54 -4.03 11.24
N THR A 388 12.65 -3.48 12.06
CA THR A 388 12.88 -3.27 13.49
C THR A 388 11.71 -3.68 14.35
N ALA A 389 12.05 -4.19 15.53
CA ALA A 389 11.14 -4.70 16.55
C ALA A 389 10.66 -3.68 17.59
N TYR A 390 11.14 -2.44 17.49
CA TYR A 390 10.94 -1.48 18.57
C TYR A 390 9.60 -0.77 18.43
N SER A 391 8.83 -0.81 19.54
CA SER A 391 7.72 0.10 19.86
C SER A 391 7.79 1.39 19.05
N LEU A 392 6.72 1.62 18.28
CA LEU A 392 6.54 2.74 17.37
C LEU A 392 6.82 4.12 18.01
N TYR A 393 7.02 4.24 19.33
CA TYR A 393 7.02 5.50 20.06
C TYR A 393 8.40 5.99 20.56
N LYS A 394 9.49 5.19 20.47
CA LYS A 394 10.80 5.58 21.08
C LYS A 394 12.08 5.25 20.31
N TYR A 395 12.00 4.56 19.16
CA TYR A 395 13.20 4.20 18.42
C TYR A 395 13.71 5.36 17.58
N LYS A 396 15.00 5.70 17.69
CA LYS A 396 15.68 6.58 16.74
C LYS A 396 16.65 5.75 15.91
N THR A 397 16.50 5.77 14.60
CA THR A 397 17.39 5.06 13.69
C THR A 397 18.80 5.64 13.77
N LYS A 398 19.81 4.80 13.55
CA LYS A 398 21.20 5.23 13.41
C LYS A 398 21.54 5.18 11.92
N ALA A 399 21.88 6.33 11.34
CA ALA A 399 22.27 6.41 9.95
C ALA A 399 23.73 5.91 9.72
N PRO A 400 24.03 5.27 8.57
CA PRO A 400 23.06 4.76 7.60
C PRO A 400 22.27 3.59 8.19
N HIS A 401 20.95 3.58 7.99
CA HIS A 401 20.07 2.53 8.51
C HIS A 401 19.62 1.65 7.35
N ARG A 402 20.16 0.43 7.26
CA ARG A 402 19.84 -0.51 6.17
C ARG A 402 18.32 -0.70 6.02
N GLY A 403 17.65 -0.95 7.13
CA GLY A 403 16.24 -1.36 7.13
C GLY A 403 16.03 -2.57 6.23
N ILE A 404 14.92 -2.54 5.50
CA ILE A 404 14.52 -3.60 4.55
C ILE A 404 15.34 -3.64 3.25
N CYS A 405 16.20 -2.66 2.99
CA CYS A 405 17.04 -2.64 1.81
C CYS A 405 18.04 -3.82 1.80
N PRO A 406 18.45 -4.31 0.62
CA PRO A 406 19.44 -5.38 0.54
C PRO A 406 20.83 -4.87 0.98
N SER A 407 21.73 -5.76 1.42
CA SER A 407 23.05 -5.31 1.89
C SER A 407 23.83 -4.55 0.80
N GLY A 408 24.52 -3.48 1.22
CA GLY A 408 25.13 -2.49 0.33
C GLY A 408 24.21 -1.31 -0.02
N TRP A 409 22.98 -1.32 0.51
CA TRP A 409 21.98 -0.27 0.33
C TRP A 409 21.23 -0.01 1.64
N HIS A 410 20.76 1.22 1.82
CA HIS A 410 20.03 1.64 3.02
C HIS A 410 18.80 2.48 2.69
N ILE A 411 17.95 2.68 3.69
CA ILE A 411 16.84 3.63 3.58
C ILE A 411 17.42 5.04 3.75
N PRO A 412 17.21 5.94 2.76
CA PRO A 412 17.78 7.28 2.81
C PRO A 412 17.24 8.08 3.99
N THR A 413 18.10 8.91 4.56
CA THR A 413 17.79 9.93 5.57
C THR A 413 17.24 11.21 4.94
N ASP A 414 16.64 12.07 5.76
CA ASP A 414 16.22 13.42 5.34
C ASP A 414 17.40 14.22 4.76
N ALA A 415 18.59 14.08 5.37
CA ALA A 415 19.81 14.78 4.93
C ALA A 415 20.33 14.30 3.56
N GLU A 416 20.16 13.01 3.24
CA GLU A 416 20.50 12.46 1.92
C GLU A 416 19.51 12.93 0.85
N TYR A 417 18.22 13.04 1.21
CA TYR A 417 17.23 13.68 0.36
C TYR A 417 17.50 15.17 0.16
N ASP A 418 17.91 15.90 1.20
CA ASP A 418 18.31 17.30 1.05
C ASP A 418 19.49 17.47 0.08
N THR A 419 20.45 16.55 0.13
CA THR A 419 21.58 16.51 -0.80
C THR A 419 21.10 16.26 -2.23
N LEU A 420 20.20 15.30 -2.43
CA LEU A 420 19.54 15.05 -3.72
C LEU A 420 18.81 16.30 -4.22
N PHE A 421 17.98 16.93 -3.39
CA PHE A 421 17.21 18.11 -3.76
C PHE A 421 18.10 19.27 -4.15
N LYS A 422 19.17 19.53 -3.39
CA LYS A 422 20.17 20.54 -3.72
C LYS A 422 20.79 20.28 -5.10
N TYR A 423 21.13 19.02 -5.39
CA TYR A 423 21.71 18.64 -6.67
C TYR A 423 20.77 18.91 -7.85
N VAL A 424 19.47 18.66 -7.69
CA VAL A 424 18.48 18.80 -8.77
C VAL A 424 17.89 20.20 -8.92
N GLY A 425 18.52 21.21 -8.33
CA GLY A 425 18.11 22.61 -8.45
C GLY A 425 17.27 23.14 -7.28
N GLY A 426 17.31 22.46 -6.14
CA GLY A 426 16.60 22.83 -4.92
C GLY A 426 15.28 22.08 -4.73
N ILE A 427 14.83 22.03 -3.47
CA ILE A 427 13.60 21.31 -3.08
C ILE A 427 12.35 21.83 -3.81
N GLU A 428 12.30 23.12 -4.14
CA GLU A 428 11.21 23.79 -4.86
C GLU A 428 11.00 23.29 -6.31
N ASN A 429 12.05 22.72 -6.90
CA ASN A 429 12.04 22.16 -8.26
C ASN A 429 12.07 20.62 -8.27
N ALA A 430 12.43 20.00 -7.15
CA ALA A 430 12.67 18.57 -7.05
C ALA A 430 11.48 17.72 -7.53
N GLY A 431 10.25 18.14 -7.26
CA GLY A 431 9.05 17.46 -7.75
C GLY A 431 8.99 17.44 -9.28
N THR A 432 9.23 18.57 -9.96
CA THR A 432 9.20 18.65 -11.44
C THR A 432 10.22 17.73 -12.10
N VAL A 433 11.40 17.57 -11.51
CA VAL A 433 12.53 16.87 -12.15
C VAL A 433 12.75 15.43 -11.68
N LEU A 434 12.05 14.97 -10.64
CA LEU A 434 12.15 13.60 -10.11
C LEU A 434 10.87 12.77 -10.32
N LYS A 435 9.70 13.41 -10.48
CA LYS A 435 8.43 12.73 -10.80
C LYS A 435 8.42 12.22 -12.23
N ASP A 436 7.90 11.01 -12.44
CA ASP A 436 7.67 10.47 -13.78
C ASP A 436 6.62 11.27 -14.57
N SER A 437 6.70 11.20 -15.89
CA SER A 437 5.84 11.96 -16.80
C SER A 437 4.52 11.26 -17.14
N VAL A 438 4.32 10.03 -16.68
CA VAL A 438 3.21 9.15 -17.11
C VAL A 438 2.13 9.04 -16.04
N THR A 439 2.49 8.82 -14.78
CA THR A 439 1.51 8.39 -13.76
C THR A 439 0.83 9.54 -13.02
N TRP A 440 1.40 10.74 -13.06
CA TRP A 440 0.88 11.92 -12.36
C TRP A 440 -0.22 12.63 -13.16
N ARG A 441 -1.34 12.92 -12.49
CA ARG A 441 -2.46 13.70 -13.02
C ARG A 441 -2.18 15.19 -12.83
N GLY A 442 -1.74 15.84 -13.89
CA GLY A 442 -1.37 17.25 -13.87
C GLY A 442 0.07 17.49 -13.42
N GLY A 443 0.60 18.67 -13.76
CA GLY A 443 2.01 19.01 -13.58
C GLY A 443 2.87 18.69 -14.80
N LYS A 444 3.98 19.42 -14.93
CA LYS A 444 4.92 19.35 -16.05
C LYS A 444 6.14 18.50 -15.68
N ASN A 445 5.90 17.25 -15.27
CA ASN A 445 6.95 16.40 -14.70
C ASN A 445 7.86 15.84 -15.81
N THR A 446 9.17 15.85 -15.55
CA THR A 446 10.20 15.59 -16.56
C THR A 446 11.00 14.32 -16.28
N ASP A 447 11.03 13.89 -15.02
CA ASP A 447 11.95 12.86 -14.52
C ASP A 447 13.37 12.99 -15.07
N ARG A 448 13.87 14.22 -15.19
CA ARG A 448 15.13 14.54 -15.87
C ARG A 448 16.31 13.68 -15.40
N TYR A 449 16.30 13.29 -14.12
CA TYR A 449 17.37 12.52 -13.48
C TYR A 449 17.10 11.01 -13.41
N GLY A 450 16.01 10.52 -14.02
CA GLY A 450 15.66 9.10 -14.05
C GLY A 450 15.33 8.51 -12.68
N PHE A 451 14.93 9.36 -11.73
CA PHE A 451 14.50 8.93 -10.42
C PHE A 451 13.21 8.13 -10.54
N ASN A 452 12.31 8.49 -11.46
CA ASN A 452 11.08 7.74 -11.75
C ASN A 452 10.20 7.61 -10.50
N MET A 453 9.96 8.75 -9.83
CA MET A 453 8.98 8.83 -8.75
C MET A 453 7.57 8.72 -9.32
N LYS A 454 6.86 7.66 -8.97
CA LYS A 454 5.52 7.39 -9.49
C LYS A 454 4.41 7.83 -8.55
N ALA A 455 3.32 8.34 -9.11
CA ALA A 455 2.14 8.92 -8.46
C ALA A 455 1.20 7.88 -7.84
N TYR A 456 1.76 6.96 -7.06
CA TYR A 456 1.00 5.91 -6.42
C TYR A 456 0.94 6.17 -4.92
N ASP A 457 -0.29 6.36 -4.46
CA ASP A 457 -0.65 6.88 -3.14
C ASP A 457 -0.18 6.03 -1.96
N SER A 458 -0.32 6.57 -0.74
CA SER A 458 -0.27 5.90 0.55
C SER A 458 -1.52 5.07 0.87
N TYR A 459 -1.39 3.95 1.57
CA TYR A 459 -2.57 3.28 2.17
C TYR A 459 -2.77 3.75 3.62
N THR A 460 -3.84 4.53 3.82
CA THR A 460 -4.22 5.17 5.08
C THR A 460 -5.73 5.04 5.28
N ASP A 461 -6.20 4.88 6.52
CA ASP A 461 -7.62 4.68 6.83
C ASP A 461 -8.28 3.52 6.06
N CYS A 462 -7.55 2.41 5.93
CA CYS A 462 -8.00 1.17 5.29
C CYS A 462 -8.28 1.25 3.76
N GLU A 463 -7.90 2.34 3.09
CA GLU A 463 -8.08 2.50 1.64
C GLU A 463 -6.85 3.11 0.95
N PHE A 464 -6.67 2.81 -0.33
CA PHE A 464 -5.76 3.55 -1.21
C PHE A 464 -6.49 4.79 -1.73
N ARG A 465 -6.02 5.98 -1.39
CA ARG A 465 -6.56 7.28 -1.85
C ARG A 465 -5.72 7.81 -3.03
N SER A 466 -5.85 9.08 -3.39
CA SER A 466 -4.95 9.89 -4.24
C SER A 466 -4.23 9.27 -5.46
N VAL A 467 -4.86 8.31 -6.13
CA VAL A 467 -4.71 7.88 -7.54
C VAL A 467 -4.09 8.85 -8.55
N GLY A 468 -2.77 9.01 -8.63
CA GLY A 468 -2.14 9.89 -9.61
C GLY A 468 -1.89 11.31 -9.09
N TYR A 469 -2.16 11.57 -7.82
CA TYR A 469 -2.05 12.89 -7.21
C TYR A 469 -0.90 13.00 -6.23
N ASP A 470 -0.57 11.92 -5.52
CA ASP A 470 0.36 11.95 -4.39
C ASP A 470 1.27 10.71 -4.38
N ALA A 471 2.47 10.86 -3.82
CA ALA A 471 3.40 9.76 -3.53
C ALA A 471 4.22 10.08 -2.28
N ASN A 472 4.48 9.06 -1.47
CA ASN A 472 5.23 9.18 -0.21
C ASN A 472 6.30 8.08 -0.12
N LEU A 473 7.52 8.48 0.22
CA LEU A 473 8.61 7.57 0.56
C LEU A 473 8.95 7.68 2.03
N TRP A 474 9.08 6.54 2.70
CA TRP A 474 9.70 6.49 4.03
C TRP A 474 11.14 6.96 3.97
N THR A 475 11.54 7.73 4.96
CA THR A 475 12.95 8.01 5.27
C THR A 475 13.36 7.23 6.53
N ALA A 476 14.66 7.12 6.77
CA ALA A 476 15.17 6.54 8.00
C ALA A 476 14.85 7.43 9.22
N ASP A 477 14.71 8.75 9.04
CA ASP A 477 14.43 9.69 10.13
C ASP A 477 13.01 9.53 10.68
N ASN A 478 12.85 9.79 11.97
CA ASN A 478 11.56 9.69 12.63
C ASN A 478 11.46 10.55 13.89
N ARG A 479 10.24 10.62 14.43
CA ARG A 479 9.90 11.21 15.73
C ARG A 479 9.16 10.17 16.56
N ASP A 480 8.66 10.57 17.73
CA ASP A 480 7.97 9.67 18.68
C ASP A 480 6.88 8.85 17.97
N SER A 481 5.73 9.43 17.60
CA SER A 481 4.60 8.68 17.02
C SER A 481 4.56 8.62 15.48
N VAL A 482 5.50 9.27 14.78
CA VAL A 482 5.47 9.42 13.31
C VAL A 482 6.84 9.13 12.69
N GLY A 483 6.85 8.58 11.48
CA GLY A 483 8.05 8.49 10.64
C GLY A 483 8.14 9.70 9.72
N ASN A 484 9.36 10.12 9.40
CA ASN A 484 9.55 11.19 8.41
C ASN A 484 9.39 10.62 7.00
N VAL A 485 8.83 11.42 6.11
CA VAL A 485 8.58 11.04 4.72
C VAL A 485 8.99 12.15 3.78
N VAL A 486 9.41 11.76 2.59
CA VAL A 486 9.44 12.66 1.44
C VAL A 486 8.14 12.50 0.66
N TYR A 487 7.43 13.61 0.55
CA TYR A 487 6.14 13.73 -0.12
C TYR A 487 6.26 14.46 -1.46
N PHE A 488 5.58 13.93 -2.47
CA PHE A 488 5.42 14.51 -3.80
C PHE A 488 3.93 14.68 -4.11
N SER A 489 3.55 15.80 -4.73
CA SER A 489 2.17 16.11 -5.13
C SER A 489 2.08 16.51 -6.60
N SER A 490 0.97 16.20 -7.28
CA SER A 490 0.71 16.63 -8.65
C SER A 490 0.48 18.14 -8.75
N SER A 491 0.03 18.75 -7.66
CA SER A 491 -0.23 20.20 -7.56
C SER A 491 1.03 21.04 -7.29
N LYS A 492 2.19 20.40 -7.06
CA LYS A 492 3.42 21.09 -6.63
C LYS A 492 4.62 20.73 -7.52
N THR A 493 5.47 21.72 -7.75
CA THR A 493 6.81 21.55 -8.34
C THR A 493 7.83 21.12 -7.29
N ALA A 494 7.57 21.40 -6.02
CA ALA A 494 8.43 21.07 -4.90
C ALA A 494 8.26 19.62 -4.44
N ALA A 495 9.34 19.01 -3.95
CA ALA A 495 9.25 17.91 -2.98
C ALA A 495 9.06 18.50 -1.58
N ILE A 496 8.55 17.71 -0.63
CA ILE A 496 8.26 18.21 0.73
C ILE A 496 8.69 17.18 1.76
N HIS A 497 9.44 17.63 2.75
CA HIS A 497 9.62 16.87 3.99
C HIS A 497 8.36 16.95 4.83
N SER A 498 7.82 15.79 5.19
CA SER A 498 6.59 15.66 5.96
C SER A 498 6.72 14.51 6.95
N TYR A 499 5.60 14.12 7.54
CA TYR A 499 5.51 13.02 8.48
C TYR A 499 4.26 12.20 8.19
N ALA A 500 4.36 10.90 8.44
CA ALA A 500 3.25 9.98 8.37
C ALA A 500 3.19 9.12 9.63
N ARG A 501 1.97 8.69 9.96
CA ARG A 501 1.72 7.70 11.03
C ARG A 501 2.52 6.43 10.72
N LYS A 502 3.20 5.87 11.70
CA LYS A 502 4.09 4.70 11.48
C LYS A 502 3.34 3.43 11.02
N GLN A 503 2.02 3.40 11.18
CA GLN A 503 1.13 2.36 10.65
C GLN A 503 0.74 2.57 9.18
N ALA A 504 1.04 3.73 8.60
CA ALA A 504 0.78 3.97 7.18
C ALA A 504 1.64 3.05 6.32
N TYR A 505 1.05 2.57 5.24
CA TYR A 505 1.71 1.72 4.27
C TYR A 505 2.25 2.60 3.15
N LEU A 506 3.55 2.87 3.18
CA LEU A 506 4.23 3.77 2.23
C LEU A 506 5.35 3.03 1.48
N GLN A 507 5.80 3.63 0.40
CA GLN A 507 6.84 3.05 -0.44
C GLN A 507 8.22 3.22 0.20
N VAL A 508 9.12 2.29 -0.12
CA VAL A 508 10.54 2.35 0.25
C VAL A 508 11.36 2.37 -1.03
N ARG A 509 12.41 3.19 -1.01
CA ARG A 509 13.39 3.30 -2.08
C ARG A 509 14.78 3.36 -1.45
N CYS A 510 15.67 2.49 -1.90
CA CYS A 510 16.98 2.38 -1.29
C CYS A 510 18.02 3.26 -1.99
N LEU A 511 19.02 3.68 -1.21
CA LEU A 511 20.22 4.39 -1.64
C LEU A 511 21.43 3.50 -1.40
N MET A 512 22.38 3.47 -2.33
CA MET A 512 23.61 2.68 -2.19
C MET A 512 24.50 3.26 -1.09
N ASP A 513 25.08 2.39 -0.26
CA ASP A 513 25.90 2.77 0.89
C ASP A 513 27.16 3.53 0.47
N GLU A 514 27.90 2.92 -0.46
CA GLU A 514 29.13 3.50 -0.97
C GLU A 514 28.82 4.56 -2.02
N PRO A 515 29.36 5.79 -1.87
CA PRO A 515 29.34 6.74 -2.97
C PRO A 515 30.10 6.13 -4.14
N VAL A 516 29.56 6.34 -5.32
CA VAL A 516 30.27 6.04 -6.56
C VAL A 516 30.95 7.32 -7.00
N ASP A 517 32.03 7.20 -7.78
CA ASP A 517 32.51 8.34 -8.54
C ASP A 517 31.28 8.91 -9.26
N PRO A 518 30.92 10.18 -9.03
CA PRO A 518 29.84 10.79 -9.77
C PRO A 518 30.06 10.45 -11.25
N ILE A 519 29.05 9.92 -11.94
CA ILE A 519 28.94 10.11 -13.38
C ILE A 519 28.85 11.61 -13.45
N GLU A 520 30.02 12.22 -13.59
CA GLU A 520 30.11 13.61 -13.26
C GLU A 520 29.18 14.29 -14.25
N PHE A 521 28.33 15.18 -13.73
CA PHE A 521 27.93 16.30 -14.55
C PHE A 521 29.16 17.03 -15.14
N ASN A 522 30.39 16.74 -14.72
CA ASN A 522 31.65 17.21 -15.31
C ASN A 522 32.09 16.48 -16.59
N ASP A 523 31.42 15.43 -17.08
CA ASP A 523 31.50 15.13 -18.53
C ASP A 523 30.76 16.21 -19.33
N PHE A 524 29.87 16.97 -18.67
CA PHE A 524 29.22 18.13 -19.24
C PHE A 524 29.83 19.45 -18.75
N GLY A 525 30.35 20.25 -19.68
CA GLY A 525 30.44 21.69 -19.44
C GLY A 525 29.04 22.32 -19.32
N THR A 526 29.00 23.57 -18.87
CA THR A 526 27.78 24.40 -18.96
C THR A 526 28.06 25.65 -19.77
N PHE A 527 27.07 26.10 -20.53
CA PHE A 527 27.09 27.38 -21.21
C PHE A 527 25.87 28.20 -20.80
N THR A 528 26.09 29.46 -20.41
CA THR A 528 24.99 30.40 -20.13
C THR A 528 24.83 31.32 -21.33
N ASP A 529 23.67 31.26 -21.98
CA ASP A 529 23.33 32.19 -23.06
C ASP A 529 23.09 33.59 -22.46
N THR A 530 23.91 34.55 -22.89
CA THR A 530 23.87 35.90 -22.34
C THR A 530 22.59 36.65 -22.72
N ARG A 531 21.89 36.22 -23.78
CA ARG A 531 20.71 36.86 -24.37
C ARG A 531 19.45 36.66 -23.53
N ASP A 532 19.27 35.47 -22.96
CA ASP A 532 18.07 35.09 -22.19
C ASP A 532 18.39 34.50 -20.80
N LYS A 533 19.66 34.35 -20.44
CA LYS A 533 20.17 33.72 -19.21
C LYS A 533 19.85 32.23 -19.11
N GLN A 534 19.43 31.58 -20.21
CA GLN A 534 19.24 30.14 -20.24
C GLN A 534 20.60 29.44 -20.10
N VAL A 535 20.67 28.48 -19.18
CA VAL A 535 21.84 27.62 -18.98
C VAL A 535 21.61 26.33 -19.75
N TYR A 536 22.57 25.96 -20.59
CA TYR A 536 22.61 24.75 -21.39
C TYR A 536 23.75 23.84 -20.91
N ARG A 537 23.49 22.54 -20.81
CA ARG A 537 24.56 21.54 -20.70
C ARG A 537 25.32 21.45 -22.02
N THR A 538 26.61 21.15 -21.97
CA THR A 538 27.48 21.00 -23.13
C THR A 538 28.38 19.78 -22.94
N THR A 539 28.69 19.01 -23.97
CA THR A 539 29.60 17.85 -23.89
C THR A 539 30.70 17.96 -24.94
N LYS A 540 31.91 17.47 -24.64
CA LYS A 540 32.97 17.33 -25.64
C LYS A 540 32.89 15.94 -26.27
N ILE A 541 32.63 15.85 -27.57
CA ILE A 541 32.61 14.60 -28.33
C ILE A 541 33.72 14.68 -29.38
N GLY A 542 34.83 13.99 -29.12
CA GLY A 542 36.03 14.12 -29.94
C GLY A 542 36.67 15.48 -29.69
N GLU A 543 36.88 16.27 -30.74
CA GLU A 543 37.38 17.64 -30.62
C GLU A 543 36.29 18.70 -30.50
N ASP A 544 35.04 18.35 -30.81
CA ASP A 544 33.94 19.31 -30.86
C ASP A 544 33.21 19.41 -29.52
N THR A 545 32.81 20.63 -29.16
CA THR A 545 31.95 20.87 -27.99
C THR A 545 30.52 21.11 -28.47
N TRP A 546 29.62 20.24 -28.06
CA TRP A 546 28.20 20.26 -28.42
C TRP A 546 27.37 20.77 -27.25
N MET A 547 26.26 21.47 -27.51
CA MET A 547 25.19 21.54 -26.51
C MET A 547 24.59 20.15 -26.32
N ALA A 548 24.38 19.72 -25.08
CA ALA A 548 23.67 18.48 -24.74
C ALA A 548 22.17 18.72 -24.53
N ASP A 549 21.76 19.99 -24.32
CA ASP A 549 20.37 20.42 -24.35
C ASP A 549 20.02 21.00 -25.74
N ASN A 550 18.76 20.93 -26.13
CA ASN A 550 18.29 21.58 -27.36
C ASN A 550 18.18 23.09 -27.12
N LEU A 551 18.43 23.90 -28.15
CA LEU A 551 18.27 25.35 -28.03
C LEU A 551 16.83 25.70 -27.62
N ASN A 552 16.70 26.63 -26.66
CA ASN A 552 15.42 27.08 -26.12
C ASN A 552 15.33 28.61 -26.12
N TYR A 553 16.02 29.26 -27.06
CA TYR A 553 16.04 30.70 -27.20
C TYR A 553 14.82 31.21 -28.00
N LYS A 554 14.03 32.11 -27.41
CA LYS A 554 12.96 32.85 -28.10
C LYS A 554 13.46 34.27 -28.41
N PRO A 555 13.68 34.64 -29.69
CA PRO A 555 13.95 36.02 -30.06
C PRO A 555 12.81 36.94 -29.58
N HIS A 556 13.12 38.15 -29.11
CA HIS A 556 12.16 39.04 -28.44
C HIS A 556 10.80 39.16 -29.19
N ALA A 557 9.73 38.98 -28.42
CA ALA A 557 8.33 38.80 -28.83
C ALA A 557 7.68 39.96 -29.62
N ASN A 558 8.41 41.03 -29.95
CA ASN A 558 7.85 42.24 -30.55
C ASN A 558 8.13 42.34 -32.07
N GLU A 559 8.84 41.37 -32.65
CA GLU A 559 9.06 41.33 -34.09
C GLU A 559 8.25 40.22 -34.76
N ALA A 560 7.32 40.62 -35.63
CA ALA A 560 6.48 39.75 -36.46
C ALA A 560 7.26 38.90 -37.48
N SER A 561 8.60 38.99 -37.50
CA SER A 561 9.51 38.24 -38.37
C SER A 561 9.92 36.87 -37.79
N TYR A 562 9.61 36.57 -36.52
CA TYR A 562 10.08 35.37 -35.80
C TYR A 562 8.98 34.35 -35.43
N PHE A 563 7.84 34.35 -36.13
CA PHE A 563 6.71 33.40 -35.97
C PHE A 563 7.02 31.91 -36.27
N GLY A 564 8.29 31.51 -36.33
CA GLY A 564 8.70 30.17 -36.75
C GLY A 564 9.13 29.23 -35.63
N SER A 565 9.01 29.59 -34.34
CA SER A 565 9.37 28.69 -33.23
C SER A 565 8.19 28.30 -32.35
N VAL A 566 8.08 27.03 -31.95
CA VAL A 566 7.00 26.50 -31.09
C VAL A 566 7.53 25.53 -30.06
N CYS A 567 6.83 25.42 -28.93
CA CYS A 567 7.05 24.31 -28.00
C CYS A 567 6.48 23.03 -28.61
N PRO A 568 7.10 21.86 -28.40
CA PRO A 568 6.51 20.61 -28.84
C PRO A 568 5.08 20.45 -28.30
N ASN A 569 4.14 20.06 -29.16
CA ASN A 569 2.69 19.97 -28.89
C ASN A 569 2.01 21.29 -28.44
N ASP A 570 2.62 22.46 -28.70
CA ASP A 570 2.15 23.76 -28.18
C ASP A 570 1.97 23.79 -26.65
N VAL A 571 2.75 22.98 -25.92
CA VAL A 571 2.73 22.97 -24.47
C VAL A 571 3.99 23.64 -23.93
N ASP A 572 3.86 24.74 -23.20
CA ASP A 572 5.00 25.52 -22.70
C ASP A 572 6.03 24.70 -21.90
N SER A 573 5.61 23.64 -21.19
CA SER A 573 6.57 22.75 -20.49
C SER A 573 7.49 22.01 -21.41
N ASN A 574 7.00 21.67 -22.59
CA ASN A 574 7.76 20.86 -23.49
C ASN A 574 8.97 21.65 -24.01
N CYS A 575 8.92 22.99 -24.01
CA CYS A 575 10.11 23.81 -24.23
C CYS A 575 11.17 23.64 -23.12
N GLU A 576 10.75 23.54 -21.86
CA GLU A 576 11.68 23.32 -20.73
C GLU A 576 12.31 21.93 -20.76
N ILE A 577 11.61 20.93 -21.34
CA ILE A 577 12.05 19.54 -21.43
C ILE A 577 12.90 19.30 -22.67
N TYR A 578 12.38 19.69 -23.83
CA TYR A 578 12.87 19.29 -25.15
C TYR A 578 13.51 20.44 -25.92
N GLY A 579 13.49 21.67 -25.40
CA GLY A 579 13.81 22.87 -26.16
C GLY A 579 12.72 23.24 -27.18
N LEU A 580 13.00 24.28 -27.96
CA LEU A 580 12.10 24.79 -28.99
C LEU A 580 12.29 24.03 -30.31
N LEU A 581 11.20 23.95 -31.07
CA LEU A 581 11.22 23.56 -32.47
C LEU A 581 11.19 24.83 -33.34
N TYR A 582 12.06 24.92 -34.33
CA TYR A 582 12.25 26.09 -35.19
C TYR A 582 12.02 25.76 -36.66
N GLU A 583 11.37 26.64 -37.42
CA GLU A 583 11.42 26.64 -38.88
C GLU A 583 12.88 26.84 -39.33
N TRP A 584 13.25 26.26 -40.47
CA TRP A 584 14.64 26.27 -40.92
C TRP A 584 15.17 27.70 -41.09
N ASP A 585 14.40 28.61 -41.69
CA ASP A 585 14.81 30.01 -41.89
C ASP A 585 15.04 30.75 -40.57
N VAL A 586 14.32 30.35 -39.50
CA VAL A 586 14.51 30.91 -38.15
C VAL A 586 15.72 30.28 -37.49
N ALA A 587 15.88 28.96 -37.60
CA ALA A 587 17.03 28.23 -37.07
C ALA A 587 18.35 28.74 -37.66
N THR A 588 18.42 28.95 -38.96
CA THR A 588 19.67 29.32 -39.66
C THR A 588 19.80 30.82 -39.91
N LEU A 589 18.81 31.63 -39.51
CA LEU A 589 18.69 33.04 -39.90
C LEU A 589 18.86 33.22 -41.42
N LYS A 590 18.14 32.40 -42.20
CA LYS A 590 18.21 32.33 -43.68
C LYS A 590 19.57 31.88 -44.23
N GLY A 591 20.16 30.83 -43.63
CA GLY A 591 21.36 30.16 -44.14
C GLY A 591 22.68 30.73 -43.66
N THR A 592 22.70 31.53 -42.58
CA THR A 592 23.94 31.90 -41.90
C THR A 592 24.50 30.71 -41.12
N GLU A 593 25.82 30.62 -41.04
CA GLU A 593 26.50 29.54 -40.31
C GLU A 593 26.18 29.57 -38.81
N GLN A 594 26.27 30.74 -38.16
CA GLN A 594 25.90 30.91 -36.75
C GLN A 594 24.42 30.56 -36.51
N GLY A 595 23.52 31.03 -37.39
CA GLY A 595 22.08 30.91 -37.20
C GLY A 595 21.61 31.51 -35.88
N ILE A 596 20.58 30.90 -35.28
CA ILE A 596 19.98 31.36 -34.02
C ILE A 596 20.86 31.04 -32.78
N CYS A 597 21.95 30.29 -32.96
CA CYS A 597 22.84 29.94 -31.87
C CYS A 597 23.55 31.18 -31.28
N PRO A 598 23.94 31.13 -30.00
CA PRO A 598 24.64 32.24 -29.33
C PRO A 598 25.99 32.54 -29.99
N ASP A 599 26.53 33.73 -29.74
CA ASP A 599 27.86 34.10 -30.22
C ASP A 599 28.93 33.09 -29.77
N GLY A 600 29.81 32.70 -30.70
CA GLY A 600 30.80 31.64 -30.48
C GLY A 600 30.25 30.22 -30.64
N TRP A 601 28.98 30.07 -31.04
CA TRP A 601 28.34 28.81 -31.40
C TRP A 601 27.67 28.92 -32.76
N HIS A 602 27.43 27.79 -33.42
CA HIS A 602 26.75 27.71 -34.71
C HIS A 602 25.73 26.57 -34.74
N VAL A 603 24.78 26.64 -35.68
CA VAL A 603 23.84 25.53 -35.93
C VAL A 603 24.63 24.36 -36.50
N SER A 604 24.44 23.15 -35.97
CA SER A 604 25.21 21.98 -36.42
C SER A 604 25.20 21.83 -37.95
N THR A 605 26.36 21.56 -38.52
CA THR A 605 26.59 21.32 -39.95
C THR A 605 26.77 19.83 -40.22
N LYS A 606 26.69 19.42 -41.48
CA LYS A 606 27.06 18.07 -41.92
C LYS A 606 28.47 17.69 -41.46
N ASP A 607 29.41 18.62 -41.44
CA ASP A 607 30.79 18.34 -41.05
C ASP A 607 30.93 18.07 -39.55
N ASP A 608 30.17 18.78 -38.71
CA ASP A 608 30.10 18.48 -37.26
C ASP A 608 29.54 17.07 -37.03
N TRP A 609 28.45 16.73 -37.71
CA TRP A 609 27.85 15.40 -37.61
C TRP A 609 28.78 14.31 -38.16
N ASN A 610 29.53 14.56 -39.24
CA ASN A 610 30.52 13.61 -39.74
C ASN A 610 31.64 13.38 -38.71
N ALA A 611 32.14 14.44 -38.08
CA ALA A 611 33.16 14.36 -37.03
C ALA A 611 32.65 13.58 -35.80
N LEU A 612 31.40 13.84 -35.39
CA LEU A 612 30.73 13.09 -34.32
C LEU A 612 30.62 11.60 -34.68
N ILE A 613 30.10 11.27 -35.87
CA ILE A 613 29.96 9.88 -36.35
C ILE A 613 31.30 9.16 -36.36
N GLN A 614 32.33 9.83 -36.86
CA GLN A 614 33.69 9.28 -36.92
C GLN A 614 34.26 9.04 -35.53
N THR A 615 34.05 9.96 -34.59
CA THR A 615 34.51 9.85 -33.20
C THR A 615 33.86 8.66 -32.49
N VAL A 616 32.55 8.49 -32.64
CA VAL A 616 31.81 7.38 -32.04
C VAL A 616 32.24 6.02 -32.60
N ASN A 617 32.69 6.01 -33.86
CA ASN A 617 33.23 4.85 -34.58
C ASN A 617 32.34 3.58 -34.48
N ASP A 618 31.02 3.78 -34.54
CA ASP A 618 30.03 2.70 -34.47
C ASP A 618 28.74 3.10 -35.22
N ALA A 619 28.82 3.13 -36.55
CA ALA A 619 27.74 3.61 -37.41
C ALA A 619 26.43 2.80 -37.30
N PHE A 620 26.48 1.55 -36.83
CA PHE A 620 25.32 0.67 -36.70
C PHE A 620 24.51 0.91 -35.42
N THR A 621 25.16 1.41 -34.36
CA THR A 621 24.49 1.61 -33.06
C THR A 621 24.61 3.04 -32.51
N ILE A 622 25.22 3.95 -33.27
CA ILE A 622 25.37 5.36 -32.88
C ILE A 622 24.06 6.02 -32.45
N GLY A 623 22.95 5.77 -33.13
CA GLY A 623 21.65 6.31 -32.75
C GLY A 623 21.21 5.86 -31.36
N GLU A 624 21.46 4.60 -31.00
CA GLU A 624 21.22 4.08 -29.64
C GLU A 624 22.13 4.76 -28.60
N LYS A 625 23.38 5.04 -28.96
CA LYS A 625 24.38 5.66 -28.07
C LYS A 625 24.22 7.18 -27.91
N LEU A 626 23.47 7.86 -28.76
CA LEU A 626 23.26 9.32 -28.67
C LEU A 626 21.93 9.69 -28.01
N LYS A 627 20.98 8.76 -27.91
CA LYS A 627 19.67 8.99 -27.26
C LYS A 627 19.84 9.42 -25.80
N ALA A 628 19.04 10.40 -25.38
CA ALA A 628 18.89 10.73 -23.96
C ALA A 628 18.41 9.51 -23.17
N SER A 629 18.97 9.29 -21.98
CA SER A 629 18.77 8.09 -21.15
C SER A 629 17.32 7.83 -20.70
N ASN A 630 16.45 8.83 -20.85
CA ASN A 630 15.03 8.86 -20.53
C ASN A 630 14.26 9.64 -21.63
N LEU A 631 12.93 9.78 -21.49
CA LEU A 631 11.98 10.47 -22.40
C LEU A 631 11.58 9.73 -23.68
N TRP A 632 12.30 8.68 -24.09
CA TRP A 632 11.92 7.86 -25.25
C TRP A 632 10.81 6.87 -24.89
N LYS A 633 9.68 6.91 -25.61
CA LYS A 633 8.58 5.95 -25.51
C LYS A 633 9.07 4.57 -25.94
N ASP A 634 8.66 3.54 -25.19
CA ASP A 634 8.88 2.12 -25.49
C ASP A 634 10.34 1.68 -25.67
N ILE A 635 11.31 2.47 -25.18
CA ILE A 635 12.71 2.05 -25.03
C ILE A 635 13.06 2.03 -23.54
N TYR A 636 13.52 0.87 -23.08
CA TYR A 636 14.18 0.77 -21.78
C TYR A 636 15.65 1.20 -21.93
N PHE A 637 15.95 2.42 -21.49
CA PHE A 637 17.29 2.94 -21.14
C PHE A 637 18.36 2.92 -22.24
N PRO A 638 18.34 3.88 -23.17
CA PRO A 638 19.50 4.11 -24.04
C PRO A 638 20.73 4.57 -23.24
N LYS A 639 21.91 4.15 -23.68
CA LYS A 639 23.14 4.20 -22.87
C LYS A 639 23.82 5.57 -22.78
N ASN A 640 23.44 6.55 -23.63
CA ASN A 640 24.02 7.89 -23.78
C ASN A 640 25.52 8.05 -23.41
N PRO A 641 26.45 7.15 -23.80
CA PRO A 641 27.82 7.16 -23.29
C PRO A 641 28.66 8.38 -23.70
N TYR A 642 28.17 9.20 -24.65
CA TYR A 642 28.86 10.40 -25.14
C TYR A 642 28.26 11.69 -24.59
N GLY A 643 27.23 11.58 -23.77
CA GLY A 643 26.50 12.71 -23.21
C GLY A 643 25.65 13.50 -24.21
N PHE A 644 25.67 13.22 -25.52
CA PHE A 644 24.94 13.98 -26.54
C PHE A 644 23.47 14.27 -26.17
N SER A 645 22.79 13.32 -25.52
CA SER A 645 21.43 13.50 -24.98
C SER A 645 20.43 13.94 -26.05
N ALA A 646 20.23 13.12 -27.09
CA ALA A 646 19.21 13.38 -28.09
C ALA A 646 17.81 13.28 -27.45
N LEU A 647 17.14 14.43 -27.32
CA LEU A 647 15.82 14.57 -26.73
C LEU A 647 14.74 14.34 -27.80
N PRO A 648 13.76 13.44 -27.59
CA PRO A 648 12.79 13.07 -28.62
C PRO A 648 11.66 14.11 -28.74
N ALA A 649 12.01 15.30 -29.21
CA ALA A 649 11.12 16.46 -29.32
C ALA A 649 10.09 16.35 -30.46
N GLY A 650 10.19 15.35 -31.33
CA GLY A 650 9.39 15.23 -32.54
C GLY A 650 9.62 16.38 -33.52
N TYR A 651 8.60 16.69 -34.32
CA TYR A 651 8.57 17.84 -35.20
C TYR A 651 7.17 18.45 -35.27
N SER A 652 7.06 19.64 -35.86
CA SER A 652 5.78 20.29 -36.14
C SER A 652 5.67 20.76 -37.59
N TYR A 653 4.46 20.77 -38.12
CA TYR A 653 4.13 21.37 -39.41
C TYR A 653 2.73 22.01 -39.36
N GLY A 654 2.65 23.31 -39.63
CA GLY A 654 1.41 24.06 -39.41
C GLY A 654 0.96 23.96 -37.95
N ASN A 655 -0.23 23.40 -37.72
CA ASN A 655 -0.79 23.13 -36.39
C ASN A 655 -0.68 21.64 -35.98
N SER A 656 0.04 20.82 -36.75
CA SER A 656 0.26 19.41 -36.46
C SER A 656 1.56 19.19 -35.70
N TYR A 657 1.55 18.21 -34.81
CA TYR A 657 2.69 17.77 -34.02
C TYR A 657 2.77 16.24 -34.05
N ASP A 658 3.94 15.73 -34.41
CA ASP A 658 4.16 14.30 -34.57
C ASP A 658 5.43 13.86 -33.84
N ASP A 659 5.48 12.59 -33.47
CA ASP A 659 6.65 11.86 -32.96
C ASP A 659 7.30 12.38 -31.66
N VAL A 660 6.57 13.15 -30.86
CA VAL A 660 7.03 13.51 -29.50
C VAL A 660 7.15 12.26 -28.63
N GLY A 661 8.34 12.06 -28.08
CA GLY A 661 8.74 10.87 -27.34
C GLY A 661 9.29 9.73 -28.21
N THR A 662 9.20 9.81 -29.54
CA THR A 662 9.64 8.71 -30.44
C THR A 662 10.67 9.12 -31.48
N SER A 663 10.87 10.42 -31.73
CA SER A 663 11.89 10.93 -32.67
C SER A 663 12.59 12.19 -32.16
N ALA A 664 13.90 12.28 -32.39
CA ALA A 664 14.71 13.47 -32.19
C ALA A 664 15.25 13.96 -33.54
N GLN A 665 14.82 15.15 -33.97
CA GLN A 665 15.17 15.72 -35.28
C GLN A 665 15.92 17.06 -35.13
N PHE A 666 17.06 17.19 -35.80
CA PHE A 666 17.95 18.36 -35.67
C PHE A 666 18.21 19.00 -37.03
N TRP A 667 17.86 20.28 -37.17
CA TRP A 667 18.18 21.04 -38.38
C TRP A 667 19.70 21.15 -38.60
N LEU A 668 20.08 21.12 -39.88
CA LEU A 668 21.42 21.47 -40.34
C LEU A 668 21.47 22.89 -40.89
N ALA A 669 22.62 23.56 -40.75
CA ALA A 669 22.83 24.90 -41.27
C ALA A 669 22.81 24.97 -42.80
N GLU A 670 23.13 23.87 -43.48
CA GLU A 670 23.23 23.84 -44.94
C GLU A 670 21.88 23.92 -45.64
N GLU A 671 21.81 24.83 -46.61
CA GLU A 671 20.70 24.94 -47.53
C GLU A 671 20.80 23.87 -48.62
N VAL A 672 19.70 23.15 -48.89
CA VAL A 672 19.63 22.21 -50.01
C VAL A 672 19.15 22.93 -51.27
N ASN A 673 18.10 23.73 -51.12
CA ASN A 673 17.59 24.68 -52.12
C ASN A 673 16.64 25.68 -51.42
N ASP A 674 16.08 26.61 -52.19
CA ASP A 674 15.21 27.69 -51.71
C ASP A 674 14.05 27.21 -50.80
N THR A 675 13.54 25.99 -50.98
CA THR A 675 12.36 25.46 -50.26
C THR A 675 12.67 24.32 -49.28
N VAL A 676 13.87 23.74 -49.32
CA VAL A 676 14.22 22.50 -48.61
C VAL A 676 15.49 22.69 -47.77
N GLY A 677 15.44 22.22 -46.52
CA GLY A 677 16.59 22.11 -45.61
C GLY A 677 16.93 20.65 -45.31
N ALA A 678 18.15 20.40 -44.81
CA ALA A 678 18.60 19.08 -44.38
C ALA A 678 18.55 18.93 -42.85
N TYR A 679 18.33 17.71 -42.36
CA TYR A 679 18.29 17.41 -40.92
C TYR A 679 18.82 16.00 -40.63
N TYR A 680 19.26 15.78 -39.39
CA TYR A 680 19.49 14.43 -38.85
C TYR A 680 18.31 14.00 -37.98
N GLU A 681 18.03 12.71 -38.00
CA GLU A 681 17.00 12.08 -37.20
C GLU A 681 17.52 10.85 -36.47
N ILE A 682 17.06 10.71 -35.22
CA ILE A 682 17.19 9.51 -34.40
C ILE A 682 15.79 9.06 -34.02
N VAL A 683 15.45 7.79 -34.27
CA VAL A 683 14.11 7.23 -34.03
C VAL A 683 14.17 6.14 -32.97
N TYR A 684 13.08 5.95 -32.22
CA TYR A 684 13.05 5.09 -31.05
C TYR A 684 13.50 3.64 -31.36
N ASN A 685 12.98 3.04 -32.42
CA ASN A 685 13.24 1.65 -32.82
C ASN A 685 14.48 1.48 -33.72
N ASN A 686 15.14 2.56 -34.13
CA ASN A 686 16.32 2.51 -34.98
C ASN A 686 17.60 2.70 -34.13
N LYS A 687 18.62 1.90 -34.43
CA LYS A 687 19.93 1.93 -33.76
C LYS A 687 20.92 2.85 -34.46
N SER A 688 20.69 3.20 -35.72
CA SER A 688 21.49 4.16 -36.47
C SER A 688 20.88 5.56 -36.45
N ILE A 689 21.66 6.55 -36.84
CA ILE A 689 21.15 7.89 -37.19
C ILE A 689 20.97 7.98 -38.70
N ALA A 690 19.99 8.76 -39.14
CA ALA A 690 19.70 8.95 -40.57
C ALA A 690 19.68 10.44 -40.92
N LYS A 691 20.11 10.76 -42.15
CA LYS A 691 20.07 12.11 -42.72
C LYS A 691 18.93 12.19 -43.72
N TYR A 692 18.13 13.24 -43.61
CA TYR A 692 16.98 13.48 -44.46
C TYR A 692 16.93 14.95 -44.92
N THR A 693 15.99 15.23 -45.82
CA THR A 693 15.65 16.59 -46.25
C THR A 693 14.14 16.81 -46.12
N SER A 694 13.73 18.03 -45.84
CA SER A 694 12.31 18.38 -45.66
C SER A 694 12.09 19.86 -45.94
N GLY A 695 10.82 20.24 -46.18
CA GLY A 695 10.46 21.63 -46.42
C GLY A 695 10.85 22.53 -45.24
N LYS A 696 11.32 23.75 -45.55
CA LYS A 696 11.80 24.71 -44.54
C LYS A 696 10.72 25.19 -43.54
N LYS A 697 9.43 24.90 -43.82
CA LYS A 697 8.26 25.21 -42.98
C LYS A 697 8.00 24.21 -41.85
N TYR A 698 8.66 23.07 -41.86
CA TYR A 698 8.65 22.18 -40.71
C TYR A 698 9.47 22.78 -39.57
N LYS A 699 9.06 22.52 -38.33
CA LYS A 699 9.76 22.97 -37.13
C LYS A 699 10.48 21.79 -36.49
N ARG A 700 11.79 21.92 -36.26
CA ARG A 700 12.66 20.88 -35.68
C ARG A 700 13.59 21.49 -34.64
N SER A 701 14.19 20.64 -33.80
CA SER A 701 15.14 21.11 -32.78
C SER A 701 16.40 21.68 -33.42
N VAL A 702 17.07 22.58 -32.69
CA VAL A 702 18.40 23.09 -33.04
C VAL A 702 19.39 22.62 -31.98
N ARG A 703 20.51 22.07 -32.45
CA ARG A 703 21.64 21.64 -31.63
C ARG A 703 22.85 22.50 -31.99
N CYS A 704 23.32 23.33 -31.06
CA CYS A 704 24.43 24.24 -31.32
C CYS A 704 25.77 23.56 -31.03
N VAL A 705 26.78 23.89 -31.84
CA VAL A 705 28.17 23.42 -31.74
C VAL A 705 29.07 24.64 -31.52
N LYS A 706 30.06 24.53 -30.63
CA LYS A 706 30.97 25.64 -30.33
C LYS A 706 31.93 25.84 -31.49
N ASN A 707 32.15 27.09 -31.89
CA ASN A 707 33.14 27.43 -32.92
C ASN A 707 34.54 27.00 -32.46
N ARG A 708 35.34 26.47 -33.39
CA ARG A 708 36.72 26.03 -33.14
C ARG A 708 37.71 27.19 -33.03
#